data_AF-A0AAV1KKX5-F1
#
_entry.id   AF-A0AAV1KKX5-F1
#
_cell.length_a   1.000
_cell.length_b   1.000
_cell.length_c   1.000
_cell.angle_alpha   90.00
_cell.angle_beta   90.00
_cell.angle_gamma   90.00
#
_symmetry.space_group_name_H-M   'P 1'
#
loop_
_entity.id
_entity.type
_entity.pdbx_description
1 polymer ?
#
loop_
_entity_poly.entity_id
_entity_poly.type
_entity_poly.pdbx_seq_one_letter_code
_entity_poly.pdbx_strand_id
1 'polypeptide(L)'
;MYIKSIVLDGFKSYGNRVEVTGFDPEFNAITGLNGTGKSNILDSICFVLGITNLSNVRAGSLQELIYKHGQAGITKATVSITFDNRDKRQCPIGYENHDEITVTRQVVMGGKNKYLINGINVQNKRVSDLFCSVQLNVNNPHFLIMQGRITKVLNMKPPEILSMVEEAAGTRMYEAKKQAAQKTIEKKDAKLRELNDIIKEDIAPKLQKLQDERSQFQEYQKVVRELENLTRLYVAWKYVTAEKSAKEAEAKVTQVQDEIKDKKENIKKNEKEAKDLDKQVAELNKRLDEESGSALQRLEAESADVERSEAALASAARAAADALAASEARARLLQRALADDRVALDAKSRELQQVSSTFESLKSASETSEAALAEAQQKFLAVSTGLEGASESLQDQLMAAKQEASEASTRISQSTMEKKHAEDRLKTLEREFKSSSSQYQRDQDSIAKHQAQVDQLQTELSRMNFNEERRSQLKESVRSLQSSVRAKRDAADTLAARLQRCDFRYQPPQPNFDHSRVAGTVCRLIDVCDSKYCTALETAAGGRLYNVVVDTEVTSKLLLQRGQLQTRTTIIPLNKITGHVIDRETLRVAQEIGGGPENVQLALDLVSYDQRLRPAMAWVFGGTLVCRDLDTARRVTFHPRVRRRTVTLDGDVFDPAGTLSGGARAKGGSVLMQLQELKQLEVELREAEQQLSACTAELNSLQQLADKHATLQHKLEVSRHELRVLRARLAATAHAHLHAEISALKDKVEQLSAAVERDKVTQNETAARAKELEAKVKDIKGHREREFKKAEEALKKAKKDAENHSSSWKKREQEFETLKLEVRELEQAVATSTQQLNETNEASKDLQENLAAAKKEHANALEEVKEIQAKIKRKKAEIASRNGDIAKLSHKKEKLHKNNNELELKIKELDYKIKELQTEATECEKKIKSLETENPWILSERQYFGAAGGMYDFAARQAGVAGQRLQQLQERRDKLARGLNARAHTLLGKEEEQYQDVMRKKKIVEADRAKLVQVMAELDEKKKRTLVGACEQVNRDFGSIFSTLLAGAQARLTPPPGLSVLDGLEVKVGFNGQWKESLGELSGGQRSLVALSLVLAMLLFKPAPLYILDEVDAALDLSHTQNIGHMLKEHFKHSQFIIVSLKDGMFNNANVLFRTKFVDGMSTVQRTVNTHR
;
A
#
# COMPACT_ATOMS: atom_id res chain seq x y z
N MET A 1 34.88 -8.53 29.68
CA MET A 1 35.18 -7.44 28.71
C MET A 1 34.05 -6.42 28.76
N TYR A 2 34.29 -5.14 29.11
CA TYR A 2 33.23 -4.10 29.19
C TYR A 2 33.67 -2.80 28.50
N ILE A 3 32.73 -1.92 28.15
CA ILE A 3 33.02 -0.65 27.48
C ILE A 3 33.65 0.32 28.50
N LYS A 4 34.80 0.89 28.13
CA LYS A 4 35.53 1.89 28.93
C LYS A 4 35.32 3.32 28.39
N SER A 5 35.37 3.48 27.07
CA SER A 5 35.10 4.76 26.40
C SER A 5 34.58 4.59 24.97
N ILE A 6 33.89 5.63 24.48
CA ILE A 6 33.34 5.73 23.12
C ILE A 6 33.78 7.08 22.52
N VAL A 7 34.39 7.05 21.34
CA VAL A 7 34.77 8.23 20.56
C VAL A 7 33.88 8.33 19.32
N LEU A 8 33.22 9.47 19.15
CA LEU A 8 32.32 9.78 18.05
C LEU A 8 32.91 10.93 17.23
N ASP A 9 33.04 10.78 15.92
CA ASP A 9 33.53 11.83 15.02
C ASP A 9 32.70 11.84 13.74
N GLY A 10 31.99 12.95 13.46
CA GLY A 10 31.13 13.09 12.28
C GLY A 10 29.90 12.16 12.24
N PHE A 11 29.42 11.66 13.39
CA PHE A 11 28.37 10.65 13.49
C PHE A 11 27.01 11.24 13.90
N LYS A 12 25.99 11.12 13.05
CA LYS A 12 24.60 11.61 13.26
C LYS A 12 24.52 13.07 13.76
N SER A 13 24.30 13.30 15.05
CA SER A 13 24.21 14.64 15.68
C SER A 13 25.53 15.13 16.27
N TYR A 14 26.57 14.30 16.25
CA TYR A 14 27.92 14.61 16.72
C TYR A 14 28.80 15.01 15.54
N GLY A 15 28.77 16.31 15.19
CA GLY A 15 29.58 16.86 14.10
C GLY A 15 31.08 16.91 14.46
N ASN A 16 31.41 17.33 15.68
CA ASN A 16 32.78 17.36 16.18
C ASN A 16 33.16 16.05 16.89
N ARG A 17 34.46 15.82 17.08
CA ARG A 17 34.98 14.70 17.88
C ARG A 17 34.51 14.83 19.33
N VAL A 18 33.67 13.92 19.79
CA VAL A 18 33.17 13.82 21.17
C VAL A 18 33.63 12.50 21.78
N GLU A 19 34.21 12.57 22.98
CA GLU A 19 34.67 11.41 23.72
C GLU A 19 33.82 11.22 24.99
N VAL A 20 33.19 10.05 25.09
CA VAL A 20 32.39 9.63 26.26
C VAL A 20 33.24 8.64 27.05
N THR A 21 33.78 9.07 28.19
CA THR A 21 34.65 8.25 29.05
C THR A 21 34.00 7.91 30.39
N GLY A 22 34.53 6.88 31.06
CA GLY A 22 34.21 6.60 32.47
C GLY A 22 32.90 5.86 32.69
N PHE A 23 32.60 4.90 31.82
CA PHE A 23 31.52 3.92 32.01
C PHE A 23 31.83 3.02 33.20
N ASP A 24 30.82 2.78 34.03
CA ASP A 24 30.85 1.84 35.14
C ASP A 24 30.70 0.39 34.63
N PRO A 25 31.34 -0.61 35.27
CA PRO A 25 31.20 -2.01 34.88
C PRO A 25 29.80 -2.60 35.12
N GLU A 26 28.98 -2.00 35.99
CA GLU A 26 27.66 -2.52 36.35
C GLU A 26 26.53 -1.73 35.70
N PHE A 27 26.25 -0.49 36.14
CA PHE A 27 25.03 0.21 35.73
C PHE A 27 25.25 1.66 35.30
N ASN A 28 25.02 1.93 34.02
CA ASN A 28 25.10 3.24 33.39
C ASN A 28 23.73 3.68 32.86
N ALA A 29 23.35 4.93 33.12
CA ALA A 29 22.16 5.54 32.55
C ALA A 29 22.52 6.75 31.67
N ILE A 30 21.78 6.93 30.57
CA ILE A 30 21.89 8.06 29.65
C ILE A 30 20.56 8.81 29.67
N THR A 31 20.60 10.11 30.00
CA THR A 31 19.40 10.97 30.08
C THR A 31 19.61 12.33 29.39
N GLY A 32 18.54 13.09 29.20
CA GLY A 32 18.53 14.38 28.49
C GLY A 32 17.18 14.70 27.85
N LEU A 33 17.00 15.94 27.40
CA LEU A 33 15.76 16.39 26.73
C LEU A 33 15.54 15.64 25.40
N ASN A 34 14.31 15.59 24.91
CA ASN A 34 14.01 14.94 23.64
C ASN A 34 14.75 15.64 22.49
N GLY A 35 15.36 14.86 21.59
CA GLY A 35 16.15 15.37 20.47
C GLY A 35 17.62 15.74 20.76
N THR A 36 18.12 15.58 22.00
CA THR A 36 19.52 15.95 22.34
C THR A 36 20.60 14.95 21.87
N GLY A 37 20.21 13.85 21.21
CA GLY A 37 21.14 12.83 20.71
C GLY A 37 21.40 11.64 21.65
N LYS A 38 20.55 11.42 22.68
CA LYS A 38 20.66 10.28 23.62
C LYS A 38 20.83 8.93 22.93
N SER A 39 19.87 8.55 22.09
CA SER A 39 19.88 7.26 21.39
C SER A 39 20.98 7.17 20.34
N ASN A 40 21.56 8.29 19.89
CA ASN A 40 22.68 8.27 18.95
C ASN A 40 23.94 7.66 19.59
N ILE A 41 24.08 7.71 20.92
CA ILE A 41 25.14 6.99 21.65
C ILE A 41 24.92 5.48 21.53
N LEU A 42 23.69 4.99 21.71
CA LEU A 42 23.36 3.57 21.53
C LEU A 42 23.53 3.11 20.08
N ASP A 43 23.09 3.94 19.14
CA ASP A 43 23.26 3.70 17.70
C ASP A 43 24.74 3.58 17.33
N SER A 44 25.62 4.34 18.00
CA SER A 44 27.06 4.24 17.77
C SER A 44 27.64 2.90 18.22
N ILE A 45 27.15 2.34 19.33
CA ILE A 45 27.52 1.01 19.82
C ILE A 45 27.03 -0.06 18.83
N CYS A 46 25.76 0.03 18.42
CA CYS A 46 25.18 -0.86 17.42
C CYS A 46 25.90 -0.81 16.07
N PHE A 47 26.32 0.39 15.66
CA PHE A 47 27.12 0.61 14.46
C PHE A 47 28.48 -0.09 14.55
N VAL A 48 29.22 0.05 15.65
CA VAL A 48 30.53 -0.62 15.80
C VAL A 48 30.39 -2.14 15.94
N LEU A 49 29.37 -2.63 16.64
CA LEU A 49 29.11 -4.07 16.76
C LEU A 49 28.82 -4.73 15.41
N GLY A 50 28.32 -3.97 14.43
CA GLY A 50 28.16 -4.43 13.06
C GLY A 50 26.80 -5.01 12.72
N ILE A 51 25.75 -4.52 13.38
CA ILE A 51 24.37 -4.93 13.12
C ILE A 51 24.03 -4.69 11.64
N THR A 52 23.60 -5.74 10.95
CA THR A 52 23.32 -5.74 9.50
C THR A 52 21.98 -5.08 9.18
N ASN A 53 21.01 -5.16 10.10
CA ASN A 53 19.72 -4.51 9.96
C ASN A 53 19.80 -3.04 10.40
N LEU A 54 19.90 -2.13 9.42
CA LEU A 54 20.06 -0.69 9.66
C LEU A 54 18.83 -0.04 10.31
N SER A 55 17.65 -0.66 10.24
CA SER A 55 16.46 -0.18 10.96
C SER A 55 16.68 -0.14 12.48
N ASN A 56 17.46 -1.08 13.03
CA ASN A 56 17.83 -1.09 14.44
C ASN A 56 18.76 0.07 14.83
N VAL A 57 19.47 0.65 13.86
CA VAL A 57 20.36 1.82 14.05
C VAL A 57 19.62 3.11 13.62
N ARG A 58 18.30 3.05 13.41
CA ARG A 58 17.44 4.18 13.03
C ARG A 58 17.95 4.93 11.80
N ALA A 59 18.36 4.19 10.77
CA ALA A 59 18.84 4.71 9.49
C ALA A 59 18.38 3.80 8.33
N GLY A 60 18.01 4.38 7.19
CA GLY A 60 17.68 3.66 5.94
C GLY A 60 18.93 3.30 5.13
N SER A 61 19.99 4.12 5.25
CA SER A 61 21.26 3.94 4.56
C SER A 61 22.44 4.27 5.48
N LEU A 62 23.60 3.63 5.23
CA LEU A 62 24.84 3.92 5.94
C LEU A 62 25.31 5.38 5.79
N GLN A 63 24.87 6.07 4.73
CA GLN A 63 25.21 7.49 4.50
C GLN A 63 24.48 8.43 5.46
N GLU A 64 23.30 8.05 5.96
CA GLU A 64 22.51 8.83 6.93
C GLU A 64 23.15 8.86 8.32
N LEU A 65 24.12 7.97 8.57
CA LEU A 65 24.90 7.96 9.81
C LEU A 65 25.97 9.07 9.83
N ILE A 66 26.25 9.70 8.69
CA ILE A 66 27.19 10.82 8.57
C ILE A 66 26.47 12.12 8.93
N TYR A 67 27.12 12.98 9.72
CA TYR A 67 26.55 14.25 10.17
C TYR A 67 25.96 15.06 9.00
N LYS A 68 24.66 15.38 9.10
CA LYS A 68 23.86 16.07 8.07
C LYS A 68 24.02 15.48 6.64
N HIS A 69 24.19 14.16 6.52
CA HIS A 69 24.36 13.48 5.22
C HIS A 69 25.53 14.03 4.38
N GLY A 70 26.53 14.64 5.03
CA GLY A 70 27.67 15.27 4.36
C GLY A 70 27.44 16.69 3.82
N GLN A 71 26.24 17.28 3.98
CA GLN A 71 25.94 18.64 3.52
C GLN A 71 26.74 19.73 4.24
N ALA A 72 27.25 19.43 5.45
CA ALA A 72 28.05 20.35 6.26
C ALA A 72 29.56 20.22 6.05
N GLY A 73 30.01 19.60 4.95
CA GLY A 73 31.43 19.40 4.64
C GLY A 73 32.10 18.22 5.36
N ILE A 74 31.38 17.52 6.26
CA ILE A 74 31.85 16.33 6.96
C ILE A 74 31.49 15.08 6.14
N THR A 75 32.46 14.53 5.42
CA THR A 75 32.23 13.43 4.46
C THR A 75 32.50 12.03 5.01
N LYS A 76 32.92 11.92 6.27
CA LYS A 76 33.22 10.67 6.96
C LYS A 76 32.61 10.65 8.36
N ALA A 77 32.18 9.49 8.81
CA ALA A 77 31.84 9.23 10.20
C ALA A 77 32.73 8.10 10.74
N THR A 78 33.32 8.32 11.91
CA THR A 78 34.17 7.37 12.62
C THR A 78 33.63 7.16 14.02
N VAL A 79 33.42 5.90 14.40
CA VAL A 79 33.10 5.53 15.77
C VAL A 79 34.13 4.54 16.26
N SER A 80 34.75 4.83 17.41
CA SER A 80 35.73 3.97 18.07
C SER A 80 35.25 3.63 19.48
N ILE A 81 35.25 2.35 19.85
CA ILE A 81 34.90 1.88 21.19
C ILE A 81 36.10 1.17 21.77
N THR A 82 36.50 1.58 22.96
CA THR A 82 37.56 0.96 23.73
C THR A 82 36.95 0.09 24.81
N PHE A 83 37.30 -1.20 24.78
CA PHE A 83 36.88 -2.19 25.74
C PHE A 83 38.01 -2.54 26.69
N ASP A 84 37.71 -2.65 27.97
CA ASP A 84 38.61 -3.22 28.97
C ASP A 84 38.59 -4.75 28.85
N ASN A 85 39.78 -5.33 28.71
CA ASN A 85 40.00 -6.75 28.47
C ASN A 85 40.91 -7.39 29.55
N ARG A 86 40.93 -6.84 30.77
CA ARG A 86 41.77 -7.34 31.87
C ARG A 86 41.32 -8.70 32.42
N ASP A 87 40.04 -9.05 32.28
CA ASP A 87 39.53 -10.37 32.68
C ASP A 87 39.85 -11.43 31.63
N LYS A 88 40.92 -12.18 31.88
CA LYS A 88 41.42 -13.24 30.99
C LYS A 88 40.43 -14.38 30.74
N ARG A 89 39.42 -14.56 31.60
CA ARG A 89 38.38 -15.58 31.40
C ARG A 89 37.37 -15.19 30.31
N GLN A 90 37.24 -13.90 30.03
CA GLN A 90 36.28 -13.33 29.09
C GLN A 90 36.97 -12.70 27.87
N CYS A 91 38.25 -13.02 27.64
CA CYS A 91 39.01 -12.47 26.51
C CYS A 91 38.57 -13.09 25.18
N PRO A 92 38.46 -12.28 24.11
CA PRO A 92 38.30 -12.82 22.78
C PRO A 92 39.56 -13.55 22.32
N ILE A 93 39.36 -14.67 21.60
CA ILE A 93 40.44 -15.58 21.16
C ILE A 93 41.45 -14.83 20.27
N GLY A 94 42.73 -14.91 20.64
CA GLY A 94 43.84 -14.28 19.91
C GLY A 94 44.13 -12.83 20.31
N TYR A 95 43.49 -12.32 21.35
CA TYR A 95 43.75 -10.99 21.93
C TYR A 95 44.04 -11.08 23.44
N GLU A 96 44.45 -12.24 23.96
CA GLU A 96 44.68 -12.47 25.39
C GLU A 96 45.82 -11.60 25.97
N ASN A 97 46.72 -11.11 25.12
CA ASN A 97 47.88 -10.29 25.49
C ASN A 97 47.58 -8.77 25.46
N HIS A 98 46.35 -8.36 25.16
CA HIS A 98 45.96 -6.95 25.12
C HIS A 98 45.00 -6.64 26.27
N ASP A 99 45.41 -5.77 27.19
CA ASP A 99 44.57 -5.33 28.31
C ASP A 99 43.42 -4.41 27.88
N GLU A 100 43.55 -3.78 26.70
CA GLU A 100 42.52 -2.95 26.08
C GLU A 100 42.37 -3.29 24.60
N ILE A 101 41.13 -3.31 24.11
CA ILE A 101 40.80 -3.57 22.71
C ILE A 101 40.00 -2.40 22.17
N THR A 102 40.52 -1.75 21.13
CA THR A 102 39.82 -0.65 20.44
C THR A 102 39.23 -1.16 19.12
N VAL A 103 37.92 -1.12 18.98
CA VAL A 103 37.22 -1.46 17.74
C VAL A 103 36.67 -0.18 17.11
N THR A 104 37.09 0.10 15.88
CA THR A 104 36.69 1.30 15.13
C THR A 104 35.96 0.92 13.86
N ARG A 105 34.85 1.58 13.56
CA ARG A 105 34.14 1.46 12.28
C ARG A 105 34.07 2.82 11.59
N GLN A 106 34.40 2.84 10.31
CA GLN A 106 34.45 4.05 9.48
C GLN A 106 33.54 3.92 8.26
N VAL A 107 32.74 4.95 8.02
CA VAL A 107 31.93 5.12 6.81
C VAL A 107 32.28 6.43 6.13
N VAL A 108 32.42 6.41 4.81
CA VAL A 108 32.77 7.56 3.97
C VAL A 108 31.72 7.70 2.87
N MET A 109 31.30 8.92 2.56
CA MET A 109 30.38 9.20 1.46
C MET A 109 30.94 8.64 0.13
N GLY A 110 30.18 7.76 -0.53
CA GLY A 110 30.61 7.09 -1.77
C GLY A 110 31.76 6.09 -1.64
N GLY A 111 32.28 5.87 -0.42
CA GLY A 111 33.40 4.98 -0.14
C GLY A 111 32.98 3.63 0.45
N LYS A 112 33.95 2.71 0.60
CA LYS A 112 33.75 1.41 1.27
C LYS A 112 33.81 1.56 2.79
N ASN A 113 32.91 0.85 3.49
CA ASN A 113 32.94 0.71 4.95
C ASN A 113 34.20 -0.05 5.40
N LYS A 114 34.88 0.43 6.44
CA LYS A 114 36.10 -0.19 6.98
C LYS A 114 35.97 -0.46 8.47
N TYR A 115 36.49 -1.60 8.90
CA TYR A 115 36.63 -1.95 10.31
C TYR A 115 38.11 -1.95 10.69
N LEU A 116 38.43 -1.40 11.85
CA LEU A 116 39.77 -1.44 12.41
C LEU A 116 39.73 -2.03 13.82
N ILE A 117 40.56 -3.03 14.11
CA ILE A 117 40.80 -3.51 15.47
C ILE A 117 42.22 -3.07 15.85
N ASN A 118 42.36 -2.29 16.92
CA ASN A 118 43.62 -1.69 17.35
C ASN A 118 44.36 -0.96 16.21
N GLY A 119 43.62 -0.29 15.32
CA GLY A 119 44.16 0.43 14.17
C GLY A 119 44.45 -0.42 12.91
N ILE A 120 44.29 -1.74 12.97
CA ILE A 120 44.53 -2.64 11.83
C ILE A 120 43.21 -2.89 11.09
N ASN A 121 43.20 -2.67 9.77
CA ASN A 121 42.02 -2.92 8.93
C ASN A 121 41.69 -4.42 8.86
N VAL A 122 40.45 -4.78 9.18
CA VAL A 122 39.97 -6.17 9.23
C VAL A 122 38.67 -6.35 8.46
N GLN A 123 38.40 -7.59 8.03
CA GLN A 123 37.11 -7.93 7.40
C GLN A 123 36.00 -8.01 8.46
N ASN A 124 34.77 -7.68 8.07
CA ASN A 124 33.59 -7.71 8.96
C ASN A 124 33.42 -9.08 9.65
N LYS A 125 33.69 -10.19 8.94
CA LYS A 125 33.61 -11.54 9.51
C LYS A 125 34.50 -11.71 10.75
N ARG A 126 35.71 -11.16 10.73
CA ARG A 126 36.66 -11.25 11.86
C ARG A 126 36.15 -10.47 13.08
N VAL A 127 35.49 -9.33 12.87
CA VAL A 127 34.87 -8.53 13.94
C VAL A 127 33.65 -9.27 14.51
N SER A 128 32.82 -9.87 13.66
CA SER A 128 31.71 -10.71 14.10
C SER A 128 32.20 -11.92 14.90
N ASP A 129 33.28 -12.57 14.49
CA ASP A 129 33.87 -13.71 15.21
C ASP A 129 34.45 -13.28 16.57
N LEU A 130 35.09 -12.09 16.62
CA LEU A 130 35.59 -11.48 17.85
C LEU A 130 34.45 -11.30 18.87
N PHE A 131 33.38 -10.60 18.49
CA PHE A 131 32.25 -10.36 19.40
C PHE A 131 31.49 -11.66 19.74
N CYS A 132 31.40 -12.60 18.81
CA CYS A 132 30.80 -13.91 19.08
C CYS A 132 31.59 -14.71 20.12
N SER A 133 32.92 -14.58 20.17
CA SER A 133 33.76 -15.27 21.17
C SER A 133 33.53 -14.79 22.61
N VAL A 134 33.13 -13.52 22.77
CA VAL A 134 32.73 -12.92 24.06
C VAL A 134 31.21 -12.93 24.26
N GLN A 135 30.50 -13.83 23.55
CA GLN A 135 29.05 -14.04 23.64
C GLN A 135 28.18 -12.85 23.20
N LEU A 136 28.75 -11.87 22.49
CA LEU A 136 28.02 -10.78 21.84
C LEU A 136 27.70 -11.16 20.38
N ASN A 137 26.57 -11.83 20.16
CA ASN A 137 26.16 -12.22 18.82
C ASN A 137 25.47 -11.07 18.06
N VAL A 138 26.16 -10.55 17.04
CA VAL A 138 25.71 -9.41 16.22
C VAL A 138 24.51 -9.76 15.33
N ASN A 139 24.37 -11.03 14.94
CA ASN A 139 23.33 -11.48 14.00
C ASN A 139 21.94 -11.58 14.66
N ASN A 140 21.88 -11.81 15.97
CA ASN A 140 20.64 -11.70 16.74
C ASN A 140 20.95 -11.15 18.13
N PRO A 141 20.82 -9.82 18.32
CA PRO A 141 21.35 -9.16 19.51
C PRO A 141 20.35 -9.25 20.66
N HIS A 142 20.33 -10.38 21.38
CA HIS A 142 19.52 -10.53 22.60
C HIS A 142 19.95 -9.56 23.71
N PHE A 143 21.19 -9.10 23.65
CA PHE A 143 21.71 -8.09 24.55
C PHE A 143 21.21 -6.66 24.25
N LEU A 144 20.49 -6.47 23.14
CA LEU A 144 19.98 -5.19 22.68
C LEU A 144 18.45 -5.20 22.68
N ILE A 145 17.84 -4.36 23.51
CA ILE A 145 16.40 -4.18 23.55
C ILE A 145 16.09 -2.74 23.14
N MET A 146 15.80 -2.61 21.84
CA MET A 146 15.36 -1.36 21.24
C MET A 146 13.88 -1.09 21.52
N GLN A 147 13.49 0.18 21.41
CA GLN A 147 12.09 0.61 21.46
C GLN A 147 11.20 -0.24 20.55
N GLY A 148 10.05 -0.70 21.07
CA GLY A 148 9.11 -1.55 20.34
C GLY A 148 9.47 -3.05 20.30
N ARG A 149 10.71 -3.45 20.59
CA ARG A 149 11.09 -4.88 20.64
C ARG A 149 10.29 -5.65 21.71
N ILE A 150 10.00 -5.02 22.84
CA ILE A 150 9.18 -5.57 23.94
C ILE A 150 7.76 -5.92 23.44
N THR A 151 7.12 -5.02 22.70
CA THR A 151 5.79 -5.26 22.11
C THR A 151 5.81 -6.37 21.06
N LYS A 152 6.93 -6.52 20.33
CA LYS A 152 7.10 -7.58 19.35
C LYS A 152 7.20 -8.96 20.00
N VAL A 153 7.94 -9.09 21.10
CA VAL A 153 8.10 -10.36 21.85
C VAL A 153 6.76 -10.89 22.35
N LEU A 154 5.80 -10.01 22.68
CA LEU A 154 4.45 -10.40 23.12
C LEU A 154 3.59 -10.99 22.01
N ASN A 155 3.79 -10.54 20.76
CA ASN A 155 3.00 -10.96 19.61
C ASN A 155 3.69 -12.06 18.79
N MET A 156 4.77 -12.65 19.32
CA MET A 156 5.50 -13.72 18.64
C MET A 156 4.70 -15.01 18.62
N LYS A 157 4.80 -15.73 17.51
CA LYS A 157 4.18 -17.05 17.38
C LYS A 157 4.98 -18.08 18.20
N PRO A 158 4.36 -19.20 18.61
CA PRO A 158 5.06 -20.26 19.34
C PRO A 158 6.41 -20.75 18.76
N PRO A 159 6.60 -20.91 17.44
CA PRO A 159 7.91 -21.27 16.87
C PRO A 159 8.93 -20.12 16.94
N GLU A 160 8.49 -18.86 17.01
CA GLU A 160 9.39 -17.70 17.13
C GLU A 160 9.93 -17.58 18.56
N ILE A 161 9.08 -17.85 19.57
CA ILE A 161 9.51 -17.93 20.98
C ILE A 161 10.47 -19.11 21.16
N LEU A 162 10.19 -20.25 20.55
CA LEU A 162 11.13 -21.38 20.52
C LEU A 162 12.45 -20.99 19.88
N SER A 163 12.43 -20.31 18.72
CA SER A 163 13.65 -19.81 18.08
C SER A 163 14.44 -18.89 19.01
N MET A 164 13.79 -18.06 19.83
CA MET A 164 14.48 -17.24 20.83
C MET A 164 15.15 -18.08 21.92
N VAL A 165 14.49 -19.17 22.36
CA VAL A 165 15.06 -20.11 23.36
C VAL A 165 16.21 -20.91 22.79
N GLU A 166 16.08 -21.41 21.55
CA GLU A 166 17.14 -22.09 20.83
C GLU A 166 18.40 -21.22 20.66
N GLU A 167 18.21 -19.92 20.48
CA GLU A 167 19.29 -18.95 20.34
C GLU A 167 20.00 -18.65 21.65
N ALA A 168 19.27 -18.42 22.75
CA ALA A 168 19.88 -18.23 24.05
C ALA A 168 20.62 -19.50 24.52
N ALA A 169 20.06 -20.67 24.20
CA ALA A 169 20.73 -21.96 24.38
C ALA A 169 21.95 -22.16 23.46
N GLY A 170 22.17 -21.29 22.47
CA GLY A 170 23.26 -21.40 21.49
C GLY A 170 23.10 -22.57 20.52
N THR A 171 21.93 -23.20 20.48
CA THR A 171 21.64 -24.39 19.68
C THR A 171 21.46 -24.09 18.19
N ARG A 172 21.18 -22.83 17.81
CA ARG A 172 21.07 -22.41 16.40
C ARG A 172 22.35 -22.60 15.58
N MET A 173 23.53 -22.53 16.21
CA MET A 173 24.80 -22.84 15.53
C MET A 173 24.92 -24.32 15.16
N TYR A 174 24.26 -25.21 15.89
CA TYR A 174 24.23 -26.64 15.59
C TYR A 174 23.42 -26.90 14.32
N GLU A 175 22.31 -26.19 14.12
CA GLU A 175 21.51 -26.21 12.88
C GLU A 175 22.37 -25.86 11.65
N ALA A 176 23.14 -24.78 11.75
CA ALA A 176 24.01 -24.33 10.67
C ALA A 176 25.15 -25.34 10.39
N LYS A 177 25.75 -25.92 11.45
CA LYS A 177 26.75 -26.98 11.31
C LYS A 177 26.16 -28.27 10.72
N LYS A 178 24.92 -28.62 11.07
CA LYS A 178 24.18 -29.75 10.51
C LYS A 178 23.95 -29.57 9.02
N GLN A 179 23.49 -28.41 8.59
CA GLN A 179 23.33 -28.10 7.16
C GLN A 179 24.66 -28.14 6.39
N ALA A 180 25.77 -27.69 6.98
CA ALA A 180 27.09 -27.80 6.38
C ALA A 180 27.61 -29.25 6.31
N ALA A 181 27.34 -30.07 7.34
CA ALA A 181 27.64 -31.49 7.35
C ALA A 181 26.83 -32.25 6.27
N GLN A 182 25.55 -31.93 6.11
CA GLN A 182 24.66 -32.49 5.08
C GLN A 182 25.22 -32.25 3.66
N LYS A 183 25.62 -31.00 3.36
CA LYS A 183 26.26 -30.67 2.08
C LYS A 183 27.58 -31.40 1.85
N THR A 184 28.29 -31.76 2.93
CA THR A 184 29.55 -32.52 2.84
C THR A 184 29.27 -34.00 2.58
N ILE A 185 28.21 -34.56 3.16
CA ILE A 185 27.75 -35.93 2.90
C ILE A 185 27.34 -36.09 1.43
N GLU A 186 26.58 -35.13 0.88
CA GLU A 186 26.18 -35.15 -0.53
C GLU A 186 27.38 -35.21 -1.49
N LYS A 187 28.45 -34.46 -1.19
CA LYS A 187 29.71 -34.51 -1.96
C LYS A 187 30.42 -35.87 -1.85
N LYS A 188 30.36 -36.51 -0.68
CA LYS A 188 30.96 -37.84 -0.45
C LYS A 188 30.14 -38.94 -1.14
N ASP A 189 28.82 -38.82 -1.16
CA ASP A 189 27.90 -39.73 -1.87
C ASP A 189 28.06 -39.65 -3.40
N ALA A 190 28.40 -38.47 -3.95
CA ALA A 190 28.78 -38.35 -5.36
C ALA A 190 30.09 -39.10 -5.65
N LYS A 191 31.11 -38.93 -4.82
CA LYS A 191 32.42 -39.59 -4.98
C LYS A 191 32.37 -41.11 -4.82
N LEU A 192 31.48 -41.62 -3.96
CA LEU A 192 31.24 -43.07 -3.83
C LEU A 192 30.59 -43.67 -5.07
N ARG A 193 29.72 -42.93 -5.76
CA ARG A 193 29.14 -43.37 -7.03
C ARG A 193 30.24 -43.50 -8.10
N GLU A 194 31.05 -42.46 -8.28
CA GLU A 194 32.18 -42.47 -9.22
C GLU A 194 33.15 -43.65 -8.97
N LEU A 195 33.51 -43.93 -7.71
CA LEU A 195 34.40 -45.06 -7.39
C LEU A 195 33.76 -46.43 -7.67
N ASN A 196 32.44 -46.57 -7.50
CA ASN A 196 31.75 -47.81 -7.80
C ASN A 196 31.67 -48.07 -9.31
N ASP A 197 31.53 -47.01 -10.09
CA ASP A 197 31.47 -47.10 -11.55
C ASP A 197 32.84 -47.53 -12.10
N ILE A 198 33.94 -46.93 -11.63
CA ILE A 198 35.32 -47.33 -12.00
C ILE A 198 35.61 -48.81 -11.69
N ILE A 199 35.17 -49.32 -10.53
CA ILE A 199 35.40 -50.72 -10.15
C ILE A 199 34.64 -51.67 -11.09
N LYS A 200 33.39 -51.34 -11.42
CA LYS A 200 32.52 -52.20 -12.23
C LYS A 200 32.84 -52.16 -13.72
N GLU A 201 33.19 -50.98 -14.24
CA GLU A 201 33.38 -50.77 -15.68
C GLU A 201 34.82 -51.05 -16.13
N ASP A 202 35.83 -50.69 -15.32
CA ASP A 202 37.23 -50.73 -15.77
C ASP A 202 38.05 -51.92 -15.21
N ILE A 203 37.99 -52.17 -13.89
CA ILE A 203 38.96 -53.06 -13.22
C ILE A 203 38.52 -54.53 -13.18
N ALA A 204 37.28 -54.80 -12.78
CA ALA A 204 36.75 -56.17 -12.68
C ALA A 204 36.80 -56.99 -13.99
N PRO A 205 36.39 -56.47 -15.16
CA PRO A 205 36.44 -57.24 -16.40
C PRO A 205 37.88 -57.53 -16.88
N LYS A 206 38.84 -56.66 -16.54
CA LYS A 206 40.24 -56.80 -16.93
C LYS A 206 40.96 -57.91 -16.15
N LEU A 207 40.61 -58.07 -14.87
CA LEU A 207 41.18 -59.09 -13.98
C LEU A 207 40.69 -60.50 -14.34
N GLN A 208 39.42 -60.61 -14.73
CA GLN A 208 38.81 -61.86 -15.21
C GLN A 208 39.44 -62.32 -16.53
N LYS A 209 39.68 -61.40 -17.46
CA LYS A 209 40.32 -61.69 -18.75
C LYS A 209 41.74 -62.27 -18.62
N LEU A 210 42.54 -61.78 -17.67
CA LEU A 210 43.92 -62.25 -17.44
C LEU A 210 43.99 -63.64 -16.80
N GLN A 211 42.97 -64.06 -16.04
CA GLN A 211 42.87 -65.41 -15.48
C GLN A 211 42.61 -66.46 -16.58
N ASP A 212 41.76 -66.12 -17.55
CA ASP A 212 41.42 -67.00 -18.69
C ASP A 212 42.63 -67.25 -19.61
N GLU A 213 43.47 -66.24 -19.84
CA GLU A 213 44.68 -66.32 -20.69
C GLU A 213 45.75 -67.33 -20.17
N ARG A 214 45.86 -67.53 -18.85
CA ARG A 214 46.83 -68.48 -18.24
C ARG A 214 46.49 -69.95 -18.55
N SER A 215 45.20 -70.27 -18.61
CA SER A 215 44.72 -71.64 -18.82
C SER A 215 44.93 -72.13 -20.26
N GLN A 216 44.84 -71.21 -21.24
CA GLN A 216 44.96 -71.47 -22.67
C GLN A 216 46.40 -71.84 -23.12
N PHE A 217 47.44 -71.49 -22.35
CA PHE A 217 48.84 -71.81 -22.73
C PHE A 217 49.16 -73.31 -22.74
N GLN A 218 48.66 -74.06 -21.75
CA GLN A 218 49.06 -75.45 -21.54
C GLN A 218 48.51 -76.40 -22.61
N GLU A 219 47.41 -76.03 -23.27
CA GLU A 219 46.75 -76.85 -24.29
C GLU A 219 47.44 -76.68 -25.68
N TYR A 220 48.20 -75.59 -25.90
CA TYR A 220 48.85 -75.23 -27.17
C TYR A 220 49.86 -76.26 -27.70
N GLN A 221 50.70 -76.82 -26.82
CA GLN A 221 51.88 -77.62 -27.21
C GLN A 221 51.53 -78.96 -27.88
N LYS A 222 50.36 -79.54 -27.60
CA LYS A 222 49.98 -80.87 -28.10
C LYS A 222 49.52 -80.85 -29.57
N VAL A 223 49.06 -79.71 -30.05
CA VAL A 223 48.36 -79.59 -31.34
C VAL A 223 49.31 -79.37 -32.53
N VAL A 224 50.54 -78.94 -32.27
CA VAL A 224 51.55 -78.60 -33.30
C VAL A 224 51.98 -79.82 -34.14
N ARG A 225 52.02 -81.05 -33.60
CA ARG A 225 52.56 -82.25 -34.27
C ARG A 225 51.62 -82.89 -35.30
N GLU A 226 50.31 -82.76 -35.13
CA GLU A 226 49.29 -83.43 -35.97
C GLU A 226 49.02 -82.64 -37.28
N LEU A 227 49.67 -81.50 -37.39
CA LEU A 227 49.36 -80.39 -38.27
C LEU A 227 50.17 -80.45 -39.58
N GLU A 228 51.39 -81.00 -39.56
CA GLU A 228 52.31 -81.04 -40.71
C GLU A 228 51.85 -81.97 -41.84
N ASN A 229 51.30 -83.16 -41.56
CA ASN A 229 50.94 -84.16 -42.58
C ASN A 229 49.68 -83.81 -43.40
N LEU A 230 48.69 -83.20 -42.76
CA LEU A 230 47.48 -82.74 -43.44
C LEU A 230 47.80 -81.58 -44.41
N THR A 231 48.93 -80.87 -44.23
CA THR A 231 49.21 -79.55 -44.84
C THR A 231 49.35 -79.60 -46.35
N ARG A 232 49.91 -80.68 -46.90
CA ARG A 232 50.20 -80.80 -48.34
C ARG A 232 48.95 -80.97 -49.22
N LEU A 233 47.98 -81.78 -48.79
CA LEU A 233 46.69 -81.97 -49.48
C LEU A 233 45.84 -80.70 -49.41
N TYR A 234 45.91 -80.00 -48.28
CA TYR A 234 45.15 -78.78 -48.03
C TYR A 234 45.65 -77.58 -48.84
N VAL A 235 46.96 -77.48 -49.11
CA VAL A 235 47.55 -76.38 -49.88
C VAL A 235 47.02 -76.32 -51.33
N ALA A 236 46.82 -77.46 -51.99
CA ALA A 236 46.25 -77.51 -53.34
C ALA A 236 44.77 -77.08 -53.39
N TRP A 237 43.97 -77.48 -52.40
CA TRP A 237 42.57 -77.04 -52.25
C TRP A 237 42.47 -75.55 -51.87
N LYS A 238 43.38 -75.06 -51.02
CA LYS A 238 43.50 -73.65 -50.60
C LYS A 238 43.72 -72.71 -51.78
N TYR A 239 44.52 -73.11 -52.77
CA TYR A 239 44.80 -72.28 -53.94
C TYR A 239 43.53 -71.99 -54.77
N VAL A 240 42.78 -73.04 -55.13
CA VAL A 240 41.53 -72.92 -55.93
C VAL A 240 40.42 -72.21 -55.15
N THR A 241 40.39 -72.39 -53.82
CA THR A 241 39.40 -71.73 -52.95
C THR A 241 39.72 -70.24 -52.77
N ALA A 242 41.00 -69.87 -52.58
CA ALA A 242 41.43 -68.49 -52.44
C ALA A 242 41.12 -67.64 -53.68
N GLU A 243 41.21 -68.23 -54.88
CA GLU A 243 40.85 -67.55 -56.15
C GLU A 243 39.35 -67.22 -56.24
N LYS A 244 38.47 -68.09 -55.71
CA LYS A 244 37.03 -67.82 -55.63
C LYS A 244 36.69 -66.80 -54.54
N SER A 245 37.31 -66.94 -53.36
CA SER A 245 37.08 -66.03 -52.22
C SER A 245 37.53 -64.60 -52.50
N ALA A 246 38.61 -64.38 -53.26
CA ALA A 246 39.05 -63.05 -53.66
C ALA A 246 37.96 -62.30 -54.47
N LYS A 247 37.35 -62.96 -55.47
CA LYS A 247 36.28 -62.38 -56.29
C LYS A 247 35.01 -62.07 -55.49
N GLU A 248 34.65 -62.94 -54.53
CA GLU A 248 33.50 -62.72 -53.65
C GLU A 248 33.73 -61.59 -52.64
N ALA A 249 34.96 -61.46 -52.10
CA ALA A 249 35.32 -60.39 -51.18
C ALA A 249 35.27 -59.02 -51.88
N GLU A 250 35.78 -58.91 -53.11
CA GLU A 250 35.67 -57.69 -53.92
C GLU A 250 34.22 -57.26 -54.18
N ALA A 251 33.35 -58.20 -54.55
CA ALA A 251 31.92 -57.92 -54.73
C ALA A 251 31.26 -57.41 -53.43
N LYS A 252 31.58 -58.02 -52.28
CA LYS A 252 31.06 -57.59 -50.97
C LYS A 252 31.59 -56.21 -50.56
N VAL A 253 32.85 -55.87 -50.90
CA VAL A 253 33.40 -54.52 -50.67
C VAL A 253 32.58 -53.47 -51.41
N THR A 254 32.22 -53.71 -52.67
CA THR A 254 31.40 -52.76 -53.44
C THR A 254 30.01 -52.59 -52.84
N GLN A 255 29.37 -53.66 -52.39
CA GLN A 255 28.05 -53.61 -51.75
C GLN A 255 28.07 -52.80 -50.43
N VAL A 256 29.08 -53.02 -49.58
CA VAL A 256 29.20 -52.29 -48.30
C VAL A 256 29.58 -50.80 -48.53
N GLN A 257 30.33 -50.50 -49.59
CA GLN A 257 30.63 -49.11 -49.98
C GLN A 257 29.36 -48.33 -50.36
N ASP A 258 28.43 -48.96 -51.08
CA ASP A 258 27.14 -48.36 -51.42
C ASP A 258 26.27 -48.14 -50.15
N GLU A 259 26.25 -49.09 -49.21
CA GLU A 259 25.54 -48.92 -47.92
C GLU A 259 26.10 -47.75 -47.08
N ILE A 260 27.41 -47.54 -47.09
CA ILE A 260 28.04 -46.38 -46.43
C ILE A 260 27.63 -45.07 -47.09
N LYS A 261 27.51 -45.05 -48.42
CA LYS A 261 27.10 -43.87 -49.18
C LYS A 261 25.67 -43.46 -48.81
N ASP A 262 24.74 -44.42 -48.76
CA ASP A 262 23.35 -44.19 -48.36
C ASP A 262 23.24 -43.67 -46.92
N LYS A 263 24.01 -44.23 -45.98
CA LYS A 263 24.05 -43.77 -44.58
C LYS A 263 24.64 -42.35 -44.46
N LYS A 264 25.66 -42.01 -45.26
CA LYS A 264 26.23 -40.65 -45.32
C LYS A 264 25.24 -39.63 -45.88
N GLU A 265 24.41 -40.01 -46.86
CA GLU A 265 23.34 -39.15 -47.37
C GLU A 265 22.23 -38.90 -46.33
N ASN A 266 21.86 -39.92 -45.55
CA ASN A 266 20.92 -39.78 -44.44
C ASN A 266 21.43 -38.86 -43.32
N ILE A 267 22.71 -38.94 -42.96
CA ILE A 267 23.34 -38.00 -42.01
C ILE A 267 23.23 -36.56 -42.53
N LYS A 268 23.59 -36.31 -43.80
CA LYS A 268 23.47 -34.98 -44.42
C LYS A 268 22.03 -34.44 -44.42
N LYS A 269 21.04 -35.31 -44.62
CA LYS A 269 19.61 -34.94 -44.56
C LYS A 269 19.19 -34.56 -43.13
N ASN A 270 19.57 -35.38 -42.15
CA ASN A 270 19.30 -35.12 -40.74
C ASN A 270 20.00 -33.84 -40.24
N GLU A 271 21.24 -33.57 -40.67
CA GLU A 271 21.97 -32.33 -40.34
C GLU A 271 21.30 -31.08 -40.90
N LYS A 272 20.74 -31.14 -42.12
CA LYS A 272 19.96 -30.04 -42.68
C LYS A 272 18.69 -29.80 -41.86
N GLU A 273 17.94 -30.85 -41.53
CA GLU A 273 16.74 -30.74 -40.72
C GLU A 273 17.04 -30.22 -39.30
N ALA A 274 18.16 -30.65 -38.69
CA ALA A 274 18.63 -30.14 -37.40
C ALA A 274 18.99 -28.64 -37.46
N LYS A 275 19.63 -28.18 -38.54
CA LYS A 275 19.93 -26.74 -38.75
C LYS A 275 18.67 -25.90 -38.93
N ASP A 276 17.66 -26.42 -39.61
CA ASP A 276 16.39 -25.72 -39.79
C ASP A 276 15.58 -25.67 -38.48
N LEU A 277 15.61 -26.74 -37.69
CA LEU A 277 15.06 -26.75 -36.33
C LEU A 277 15.78 -25.74 -35.42
N ASP A 278 17.10 -25.59 -35.53
CA ASP A 278 17.86 -24.58 -34.77
C ASP A 278 17.46 -23.15 -35.13
N LYS A 279 17.24 -22.86 -36.41
CA LYS A 279 16.73 -21.54 -36.84
C LYS A 279 15.33 -21.28 -36.27
N GLN A 280 14.46 -22.28 -36.26
CA GLN A 280 13.11 -22.15 -35.70
C GLN A 280 13.14 -21.94 -34.18
N VAL A 281 13.99 -22.66 -33.46
CA VAL A 281 14.17 -22.49 -32.01
C VAL A 281 14.78 -21.12 -31.70
N ALA A 282 15.76 -20.64 -32.47
CA ALA A 282 16.34 -19.32 -32.28
C ALA A 282 15.33 -18.19 -32.53
N GLU A 283 14.50 -18.30 -33.56
CA GLU A 283 13.43 -17.34 -33.87
C GLU A 283 12.34 -17.35 -32.78
N LEU A 284 11.94 -18.53 -32.28
CA LEU A 284 10.97 -18.64 -31.18
C LEU A 284 11.53 -18.09 -29.87
N ASN A 285 12.79 -18.35 -29.53
CA ASN A 285 13.45 -17.78 -28.36
C ASN A 285 13.54 -16.25 -28.44
N LYS A 286 13.89 -15.69 -29.61
CA LYS A 286 13.93 -14.24 -29.80
C LYS A 286 12.57 -13.59 -29.58
N ARG A 287 11.50 -14.18 -30.11
CA ARG A 287 10.12 -13.71 -29.89
C ARG A 287 9.70 -13.86 -28.43
N LEU A 288 10.09 -14.95 -27.79
CA LEU A 288 9.85 -15.19 -26.37
C LEU A 288 10.51 -14.09 -25.52
N ASP A 289 11.78 -13.77 -25.77
CA ASP A 289 12.51 -12.72 -25.04
C ASP A 289 11.86 -11.34 -25.22
N GLU A 290 11.42 -11.00 -26.44
CA GLU A 290 10.73 -9.74 -26.72
C GLU A 290 9.40 -9.63 -25.95
N GLU A 291 8.61 -10.70 -25.91
CA GLU A 291 7.30 -10.74 -25.24
C GLU A 291 7.39 -10.87 -23.71
N SER A 292 8.29 -11.71 -23.20
CA SER A 292 8.48 -11.94 -21.76
C SER A 292 9.26 -10.80 -21.11
N GLY A 293 10.23 -10.20 -21.81
CA GLY A 293 11.05 -9.12 -21.27
C GLY A 293 10.36 -7.76 -21.28
N SER A 294 9.66 -7.38 -22.35
CA SER A 294 9.17 -5.99 -22.49
C SER A 294 7.67 -5.84 -22.30
N ALA A 295 6.84 -6.76 -22.80
CA ALA A 295 5.40 -6.61 -22.77
C ALA A 295 4.80 -7.11 -21.45
N LEU A 296 5.25 -8.26 -20.95
CA LEU A 296 4.79 -8.80 -19.68
C LEU A 296 5.24 -7.92 -18.50
N GLN A 297 6.50 -7.47 -18.48
CA GLN A 297 7.00 -6.57 -17.42
C GLN A 297 6.25 -5.25 -17.37
N ARG A 298 5.89 -4.67 -18.53
CA ARG A 298 5.07 -3.45 -18.59
C ARG A 298 3.67 -3.68 -18.02
N LEU A 299 3.00 -4.76 -18.42
CA LEU A 299 1.68 -5.11 -17.89
C LEU A 299 1.72 -5.44 -16.39
N GLU A 300 2.77 -6.09 -15.90
CA GLU A 300 2.96 -6.36 -14.46
C GLU A 300 3.26 -5.08 -13.67
N ALA A 301 4.01 -4.12 -14.25
CA ALA A 301 4.23 -2.82 -13.64
C ALA A 301 2.92 -1.99 -13.60
N GLU A 302 2.17 -1.98 -14.70
CA GLU A 302 0.86 -1.31 -14.80
C GLU A 302 -0.13 -1.93 -13.81
N SER A 303 -0.17 -3.25 -13.67
CA SER A 303 -0.97 -3.95 -12.64
C SER A 303 -0.56 -3.52 -11.23
N ALA A 304 0.74 -3.41 -10.95
CA ALA A 304 1.23 -3.02 -9.63
C ALA A 304 0.98 -1.54 -9.28
N ASP A 305 0.90 -0.67 -10.29
CA ASP A 305 0.53 0.75 -10.12
C ASP A 305 -0.98 0.91 -9.88
N VAL A 306 -1.82 0.21 -10.66
CA VAL A 306 -3.28 0.24 -10.49
C VAL A 306 -3.70 -0.46 -9.18
N GLU A 307 -3.08 -1.57 -8.80
CA GLU A 307 -3.32 -2.22 -7.49
C GLU A 307 -2.92 -1.31 -6.31
N ARG A 308 -1.86 -0.50 -6.45
CA ARG A 308 -1.52 0.51 -5.44
C ARG A 308 -2.56 1.62 -5.36
N SER A 309 -3.08 2.07 -6.51
CA SER A 309 -4.16 3.06 -6.58
C SER A 309 -5.46 2.52 -5.96
N GLU A 310 -5.84 1.29 -6.30
CA GLU A 310 -7.01 0.60 -5.75
C GLU A 310 -6.92 0.44 -4.23
N ALA A 311 -5.75 0.06 -3.70
CA ALA A 311 -5.54 -0.08 -2.26
C ALA A 311 -5.64 1.27 -1.53
N ALA A 312 -5.16 2.35 -2.14
CA ALA A 312 -5.30 3.70 -1.61
C ALA A 312 -6.78 4.15 -1.58
N LEU A 313 -7.52 3.89 -2.66
CA LEU A 313 -8.96 4.19 -2.75
C LEU A 313 -9.79 3.32 -1.79
N ALA A 314 -9.44 2.05 -1.61
CA ALA A 314 -10.08 1.15 -0.65
C ALA A 314 -9.88 1.64 0.80
N SER A 315 -8.66 2.11 1.11
CA SER A 315 -8.35 2.73 2.40
C SER A 315 -9.14 4.03 2.62
N ALA A 316 -9.22 4.88 1.59
CA ALA A 316 -10.01 6.11 1.64
C ALA A 316 -11.51 5.83 1.84
N ALA A 317 -12.07 4.84 1.14
CA ALA A 317 -13.46 4.43 1.30
C ALA A 317 -13.73 3.84 2.70
N ARG A 318 -12.80 3.10 3.29
CA ARG A 318 -12.89 2.64 4.69
C ARG A 318 -12.83 3.80 5.69
N ALA A 319 -11.87 4.72 5.52
CA ALA A 319 -11.74 5.88 6.39
C ALA A 319 -13.00 6.76 6.35
N ALA A 320 -13.59 6.97 5.17
CA ALA A 320 -14.86 7.66 5.02
C ALA A 320 -16.03 6.91 5.69
N ALA A 321 -16.06 5.58 5.61
CA ALA A 321 -17.07 4.76 6.26
C ALA A 321 -16.97 4.84 7.79
N ASP A 322 -15.75 4.76 8.34
CA ASP A 322 -15.51 4.86 9.78
C ASP A 322 -15.84 6.27 10.31
N ALA A 323 -15.51 7.32 9.55
CA ALA A 323 -15.87 8.70 9.88
C ALA A 323 -17.39 8.91 9.89
N LEU A 324 -18.12 8.37 8.91
CA LEU A 324 -19.57 8.41 8.87
C LEU A 324 -20.17 7.66 10.07
N ALA A 325 -19.70 6.46 10.38
CA ALA A 325 -20.18 5.68 11.52
C ALA A 325 -19.96 6.40 12.86
N ALA A 326 -18.80 7.07 13.03
CA ALA A 326 -18.53 7.88 14.22
C ALA A 326 -19.46 9.11 14.33
N SER A 327 -19.72 9.79 13.21
CA SER A 327 -20.64 10.94 13.16
C SER A 327 -22.08 10.53 13.47
N GLU A 328 -22.57 9.44 12.88
CA GLU A 328 -23.90 8.90 13.17
C GLU A 328 -24.04 8.45 14.63
N ALA A 329 -23.01 7.83 15.21
CA ALA A 329 -23.02 7.45 16.61
C ALA A 329 -23.11 8.68 17.53
N ARG A 330 -22.39 9.76 17.19
CA ARG A 330 -22.46 11.04 17.91
C ARG A 330 -23.84 11.69 17.79
N ALA A 331 -24.44 11.69 16.59
CA ALA A 331 -25.80 12.18 16.37
C ALA A 331 -26.83 11.41 17.23
N ARG A 332 -26.72 10.07 17.30
CA ARG A 332 -27.60 9.25 18.17
C ARG A 332 -27.44 9.57 19.66
N LEU A 333 -26.22 9.82 20.12
CA LEU A 333 -25.97 10.21 21.52
C LEU A 333 -26.57 11.59 21.83
N LEU A 334 -26.36 12.58 20.96
CA LEU A 334 -26.95 13.91 21.09
C LEU A 334 -28.49 13.85 21.04
N GLN A 335 -29.05 12.99 20.21
CA GLN A 335 -30.50 12.81 20.10
C GLN A 335 -31.10 12.23 21.38
N ARG A 336 -30.41 11.30 22.05
CA ARG A 336 -30.81 10.78 23.35
C ARG A 336 -30.72 11.84 24.45
N ALA A 337 -29.60 12.54 24.54
CA ALA A 337 -29.41 13.62 25.51
C ALA A 337 -30.50 14.70 25.36
N LEU A 338 -30.81 15.10 24.13
CA LEU A 338 -31.86 16.07 23.83
C LEU A 338 -33.26 15.56 24.19
N ALA A 339 -33.52 14.26 24.07
CA ALA A 339 -34.77 13.67 24.53
C ALA A 339 -34.89 13.70 26.06
N ASP A 340 -33.80 13.36 26.77
CA ASP A 340 -33.75 13.39 28.23
C ASP A 340 -33.92 14.83 28.77
N ASP A 341 -33.22 15.81 28.18
CA ASP A 341 -33.30 17.23 28.54
C ASP A 341 -34.71 17.79 28.28
N ARG A 342 -35.37 17.39 27.18
CA ARG A 342 -36.76 17.77 26.90
C ARG A 342 -37.72 17.19 27.93
N VAL A 343 -37.54 15.93 28.35
CA VAL A 343 -38.37 15.32 29.40
C VAL A 343 -38.17 16.04 30.74
N ALA A 344 -36.93 16.39 31.09
CA ALA A 344 -36.63 17.15 32.30
C ALA A 344 -37.24 18.56 32.27
N LEU A 345 -37.15 19.26 31.13
CA LEU A 345 -37.76 20.56 30.91
C LEU A 345 -39.30 20.51 31.05
N ASP A 346 -39.94 19.49 30.47
CA ASP A 346 -41.40 19.31 30.54
C ASP A 346 -41.87 19.00 31.97
N ALA A 347 -41.09 18.24 32.74
CA ALA A 347 -41.36 18.00 34.16
C ALA A 347 -41.22 19.27 35.01
N LYS A 348 -40.12 20.02 34.84
CA LYS A 348 -39.81 21.23 35.60
C LYS A 348 -40.73 22.40 35.26
N SER A 349 -41.13 22.55 34.01
CA SER A 349 -42.12 23.55 33.59
C SER A 349 -43.51 23.28 34.19
N ARG A 350 -43.92 22.01 34.32
CA ARG A 350 -45.16 21.64 35.05
C ARG A 350 -45.07 21.94 36.55
N GLU A 351 -43.93 21.64 37.18
CA GLU A 351 -43.68 22.04 38.58
C GLU A 351 -43.77 23.57 38.73
N LEU A 352 -43.13 24.33 37.83
CA LEU A 352 -43.17 25.80 37.83
C LEU A 352 -44.60 26.33 37.70
N GLN A 353 -45.44 25.76 36.82
CA GLN A 353 -46.86 26.14 36.71
C GLN A 353 -47.63 25.88 38.00
N GLN A 354 -47.45 24.72 38.63
CA GLN A 354 -48.09 24.41 39.90
C GLN A 354 -47.64 25.38 41.01
N VAL A 355 -46.33 25.61 41.12
CA VAL A 355 -45.76 26.55 42.09
C VAL A 355 -46.27 27.97 41.86
N SER A 356 -46.31 28.44 40.61
CA SER A 356 -46.85 29.75 40.21
C SER A 356 -48.29 29.95 40.67
N SER A 357 -49.16 28.97 40.43
CA SER A 357 -50.57 29.05 40.86
C SER A 357 -50.71 29.10 42.38
N THR A 358 -49.92 28.32 43.11
CA THR A 358 -49.91 28.34 44.58
C THR A 358 -49.33 29.65 45.12
N PHE A 359 -48.32 30.20 44.45
CA PHE A 359 -47.66 31.46 44.80
C PHE A 359 -48.63 32.64 44.62
N GLU A 360 -49.32 32.75 43.49
CA GLU A 360 -50.33 33.80 43.25
C GLU A 360 -51.50 33.71 44.25
N SER A 361 -51.98 32.50 44.50
CA SER A 361 -52.99 32.22 45.54
C SER A 361 -52.54 32.70 46.92
N LEU A 362 -51.36 32.29 47.37
CA LEU A 362 -50.82 32.67 48.69
C LEU A 362 -50.51 34.16 48.79
N LYS A 363 -50.09 34.80 47.68
CA LYS A 363 -49.89 36.25 47.61
C LYS A 363 -51.20 36.99 47.86
N SER A 364 -52.26 36.62 47.12
CA SER A 364 -53.59 37.20 47.28
C SER A 364 -54.18 36.95 48.68
N ALA A 365 -53.92 35.77 49.26
CA ALA A 365 -54.30 35.43 50.62
C ALA A 365 -53.55 36.27 51.67
N SER A 366 -52.28 36.60 51.42
CA SER A 366 -51.49 37.49 52.28
C SER A 366 -51.99 38.92 52.19
N GLU A 367 -52.27 39.44 50.98
CA GLU A 367 -52.82 40.79 50.76
C GLU A 367 -54.19 40.96 51.45
N THR A 368 -55.06 39.94 51.34
CA THR A 368 -56.37 39.94 52.02
C THR A 368 -56.25 39.79 53.54
N SER A 369 -55.29 39.01 54.04
CA SER A 369 -55.04 38.87 55.49
C SER A 369 -54.40 40.12 56.10
N GLU A 370 -53.54 40.83 55.35
CA GLU A 370 -52.99 42.13 55.76
C GLU A 370 -54.06 43.21 55.76
N ALA A 371 -54.97 43.22 54.78
CA ALA A 371 -56.14 44.10 54.79
C ALA A 371 -57.07 43.79 55.98
N ALA A 372 -57.34 42.51 56.26
CA ALA A 372 -58.14 42.08 57.41
C ALA A 372 -57.46 42.36 58.75
N LEU A 373 -56.14 42.28 58.83
CA LEU A 373 -55.34 42.73 59.97
C LEU A 373 -55.49 44.22 60.18
N ALA A 374 -55.36 45.04 59.13
CA ALA A 374 -55.53 46.48 59.22
C ALA A 374 -56.95 46.85 59.67
N GLU A 375 -57.97 46.15 59.16
CA GLU A 375 -59.37 46.33 59.55
C GLU A 375 -59.63 45.87 61.00
N ALA A 376 -59.08 44.73 61.42
CA ALA A 376 -59.19 44.25 62.79
C ALA A 376 -58.41 45.13 63.78
N GLN A 377 -57.27 45.68 63.37
CA GLN A 377 -56.52 46.71 64.10
C GLN A 377 -57.37 47.96 64.26
N GLN A 378 -58.00 48.45 63.20
CA GLN A 378 -58.92 49.58 63.30
C GLN A 378 -60.12 49.28 64.20
N LYS A 379 -60.75 48.10 64.09
CA LYS A 379 -61.90 47.70 64.94
C LYS A 379 -61.51 47.51 66.41
N PHE A 380 -60.37 46.88 66.69
CA PHE A 380 -59.85 46.76 68.05
C PHE A 380 -59.47 48.13 68.61
N LEU A 381 -58.82 48.98 67.82
CA LEU A 381 -58.49 50.35 68.24
C LEU A 381 -59.78 51.11 68.54
N ALA A 382 -60.80 51.04 67.68
CA ALA A 382 -62.10 51.70 67.85
C ALA A 382 -62.88 51.21 69.09
N VAL A 383 -62.78 49.92 69.42
CA VAL A 383 -63.46 49.33 70.58
C VAL A 383 -62.63 49.50 71.87
N SER A 384 -61.29 49.48 71.78
CA SER A 384 -60.31 49.69 72.87
C SER A 384 -60.22 51.13 73.33
N THR A 385 -60.33 52.09 72.43
CA THR A 385 -60.39 53.53 72.76
C THR A 385 -61.76 53.92 73.30
N GLY A 386 -62.71 52.99 73.37
CA GLY A 386 -64.00 53.24 73.98
C GLY A 386 -64.82 54.30 73.24
N LEU A 387 -64.55 54.57 71.95
CA LEU A 387 -65.27 55.48 71.06
C LEU A 387 -66.35 54.71 70.28
N GLU A 388 -67.43 54.24 70.89
CA GLU A 388 -68.53 55.19 70.95
C GLU A 388 -68.61 56.08 72.21
N GLY A 389 -68.25 55.67 73.41
CA GLY A 389 -68.47 56.24 74.76
C GLY A 389 -69.73 55.83 75.60
N ALA A 390 -70.79 55.25 75.12
CA ALA A 390 -71.16 55.53 73.78
C ALA A 390 -71.25 57.08 73.54
N SER A 391 -70.95 57.94 74.53
CA SER A 391 -70.91 59.40 74.57
C SER A 391 -69.53 60.09 74.39
N GLU A 392 -68.60 59.59 73.56
CA GLU A 392 -67.42 60.40 73.14
C GLU A 392 -67.21 60.44 71.62
N SER A 393 -67.87 59.61 70.80
CA SER A 393 -67.53 59.49 69.37
C SER A 393 -68.30 60.34 68.37
N LEU A 394 -69.08 61.36 68.75
CA LEU A 394 -69.65 62.29 67.76
C LEU A 394 -69.03 63.68 67.83
N GLN A 395 -68.61 64.12 69.03
CA GLN A 395 -67.80 65.34 69.18
C GLN A 395 -66.36 65.12 68.70
N ASP A 396 -65.76 63.96 68.98
CA ASP A 396 -64.42 63.64 68.48
C ASP A 396 -64.41 63.26 66.99
N GLN A 397 -65.48 62.68 66.43
CA GLN A 397 -65.58 62.51 64.98
C GLN A 397 -65.79 63.84 64.26
N LEU A 398 -66.48 64.80 64.89
CA LEU A 398 -66.60 66.17 64.38
C LEU A 398 -65.27 66.93 64.50
N MET A 399 -64.50 66.70 65.57
CA MET A 399 -63.17 67.27 65.77
C MET A 399 -62.12 66.62 64.85
N ALA A 400 -62.17 65.30 64.66
CA ALA A 400 -61.33 64.54 63.73
C ALA A 400 -61.67 64.84 62.27
N ALA A 401 -62.94 64.94 61.87
CA ALA A 401 -63.31 65.38 60.53
C ALA A 401 -62.87 66.83 60.25
N LYS A 402 -62.91 67.71 61.27
CA LYS A 402 -62.34 69.07 61.18
C LYS A 402 -60.80 69.08 61.14
N GLN A 403 -60.14 68.21 61.90
CA GLN A 403 -58.69 68.09 61.94
C GLN A 403 -58.15 67.44 60.66
N GLU A 404 -58.82 66.42 60.13
CA GLU A 404 -58.49 65.76 58.86
C GLU A 404 -58.74 66.69 57.66
N ALA A 405 -59.79 67.53 57.71
CA ALA A 405 -59.96 68.62 56.74
C ALA A 405 -58.85 69.69 56.84
N SER A 406 -58.36 69.98 58.05
CA SER A 406 -57.23 70.89 58.28
C SER A 406 -55.89 70.30 57.84
N GLU A 407 -55.67 69.00 58.07
CA GLU A 407 -54.48 68.27 57.66
C GLU A 407 -54.45 68.09 56.14
N ALA A 408 -55.58 67.79 55.50
CA ALA A 408 -55.74 67.80 54.05
C ALA A 408 -55.42 69.20 53.48
N SER A 409 -55.91 70.27 54.12
CA SER A 409 -55.53 71.66 53.75
C SER A 409 -54.03 71.93 53.88
N THR A 410 -53.37 71.33 54.88
CA THR A 410 -51.92 71.48 55.10
C THR A 410 -51.11 70.70 54.06
N ARG A 411 -51.55 69.48 53.71
CA ARG A 411 -50.96 68.67 52.62
C ARG A 411 -51.12 69.31 51.25
N ILE A 412 -52.27 69.95 51.00
CA ILE A 412 -52.49 70.78 49.79
C ILE A 412 -51.46 71.91 49.73
N SER A 413 -51.24 72.63 50.84
CA SER A 413 -50.27 73.73 50.90
C SER A 413 -48.82 73.26 50.68
N GLN A 414 -48.41 72.15 51.30
CA GLN A 414 -47.08 71.56 51.10
C GLN A 414 -46.88 71.06 49.67
N SER A 415 -47.82 70.29 49.13
CA SER A 415 -47.75 69.74 47.76
C SER A 415 -47.79 70.84 46.70
N THR A 416 -48.54 71.92 46.93
CA THR A 416 -48.52 73.10 46.03
C THR A 416 -47.21 73.87 46.10
N MET A 417 -46.56 73.97 47.27
CA MET A 417 -45.24 74.58 47.40
C MET A 417 -44.14 73.75 46.71
N GLU A 418 -44.14 72.43 46.90
CA GLU A 418 -43.22 71.51 46.22
C GLU A 418 -43.43 71.50 44.70
N LYS A 419 -44.69 71.50 44.26
CA LYS A 419 -45.05 71.65 42.84
C LYS A 419 -44.48 72.93 42.26
N LYS A 420 -44.63 74.07 42.96
CA LYS A 420 -44.11 75.36 42.51
C LYS A 420 -42.58 75.36 42.42
N HIS A 421 -41.88 74.77 43.39
CA HIS A 421 -40.42 74.61 43.32
C HIS A 421 -39.97 73.72 42.15
N ALA A 422 -40.68 72.62 41.89
CA ALA A 422 -40.41 71.75 40.75
C ALA A 422 -40.69 72.46 39.41
N GLU A 423 -41.78 73.24 39.32
CA GLU A 423 -42.12 74.05 38.15
C GLU A 423 -41.10 75.16 37.88
N ASP A 424 -40.61 75.84 38.91
CA ASP A 424 -39.59 76.88 38.77
C ASP A 424 -38.24 76.28 38.35
N ARG A 425 -37.86 75.12 38.92
CA ARG A 425 -36.64 74.40 38.51
C ARG A 425 -36.75 73.89 37.07
N LEU A 426 -37.92 73.38 36.68
CA LEU A 426 -38.22 72.97 35.32
C LEU A 426 -38.10 74.15 34.35
N LYS A 427 -38.69 75.31 34.65
CA LYS A 427 -38.54 76.52 33.81
C LYS A 427 -37.10 76.98 33.67
N THR A 428 -36.28 76.80 34.70
CA THR A 428 -34.86 77.15 34.68
C THR A 428 -34.09 76.21 33.75
N LEU A 429 -34.26 74.90 33.93
CA LEU A 429 -33.66 73.87 33.08
C LEU A 429 -34.16 73.93 31.63
N GLU A 430 -35.44 74.23 31.39
CA GLU A 430 -35.99 74.41 30.04
C GLU A 430 -35.40 75.64 29.33
N ARG A 431 -35.02 76.70 30.06
CA ARG A 431 -34.29 77.85 29.48
C ARG A 431 -32.84 77.49 29.16
N GLU A 432 -32.18 76.74 30.02
CA GLU A 432 -30.82 76.21 29.78
C GLU A 432 -30.79 75.20 28.62
N PHE A 433 -31.85 74.40 28.48
CA PHE A 433 -32.03 73.48 27.35
C PHE A 433 -32.26 74.23 26.03
N LYS A 434 -33.06 75.30 26.03
CA LYS A 434 -33.27 76.14 24.83
C LYS A 434 -32.02 76.89 24.39
N SER A 435 -31.17 77.36 25.31
CA SER A 435 -29.99 78.16 24.96
C SER A 435 -28.89 77.37 24.25
N SER A 436 -28.86 76.05 24.42
CA SER A 436 -27.79 75.20 23.90
C SER A 436 -28.29 74.18 22.83
N SER A 437 -29.56 74.31 22.41
CA SER A 437 -30.29 73.44 21.46
C SER A 437 -29.68 73.31 20.05
N SER A 438 -28.90 74.29 19.58
CA SER A 438 -28.43 74.34 18.19
C SER A 438 -27.44 73.24 17.81
N GLN A 439 -26.62 72.77 18.76
CA GLN A 439 -25.64 71.72 18.50
C GLN A 439 -26.23 70.31 18.58
N TYR A 440 -27.16 70.10 19.52
CA TYR A 440 -27.94 68.86 19.62
C TYR A 440 -28.78 68.61 18.36
N GLN A 441 -29.43 69.65 17.84
CA GLN A 441 -30.22 69.56 16.61
C GLN A 441 -29.35 69.20 15.39
N ARG A 442 -28.16 69.81 15.26
CA ARG A 442 -27.21 69.50 14.18
C ARG A 442 -26.71 68.05 14.23
N ASP A 443 -26.40 67.55 15.42
CA ASP A 443 -25.94 66.17 15.60
C ASP A 443 -27.11 65.18 15.36
N GLN A 444 -28.34 65.51 15.76
CA GLN A 444 -29.54 64.72 15.50
C GLN A 444 -29.90 64.67 14.00
N ASP A 445 -29.82 65.81 13.30
CA ASP A 445 -30.01 65.90 11.85
C ASP A 445 -28.92 65.12 11.10
N SER A 446 -27.68 65.15 11.60
CA SER A 446 -26.56 64.38 11.04
C SER A 446 -26.76 62.88 11.24
N ILE A 447 -27.23 62.43 12.41
CA ILE A 447 -27.60 61.04 12.67
C ILE A 447 -28.72 60.60 11.72
N ALA A 448 -29.76 61.41 11.53
CA ALA A 448 -30.86 61.11 10.61
C ALA A 448 -30.36 60.96 9.17
N LYS A 449 -29.45 61.85 8.73
CA LYS A 449 -28.84 61.80 7.40
C LYS A 449 -27.98 60.53 7.19
N HIS A 450 -27.09 60.21 8.12
CA HIS A 450 -26.26 59.00 8.03
C HIS A 450 -27.08 57.72 8.20
N GLN A 451 -28.17 57.74 8.97
CA GLN A 451 -29.10 56.62 9.09
C GLN A 451 -29.80 56.37 7.74
N ALA A 452 -30.32 57.42 7.10
CA ALA A 452 -30.94 57.32 5.78
C ALA A 452 -29.95 56.80 4.72
N GLN A 453 -28.67 57.21 4.78
CA GLN A 453 -27.63 56.70 3.89
C GLN A 453 -27.33 55.21 4.14
N VAL A 454 -27.28 54.78 5.42
CA VAL A 454 -27.10 53.37 5.78
C VAL A 454 -28.27 52.53 5.26
N ASP A 455 -29.51 53.00 5.43
CA ASP A 455 -30.71 52.29 4.98
C ASP A 455 -30.77 52.22 3.44
N GLN A 456 -30.40 53.29 2.74
CA GLN A 456 -30.26 53.31 1.28
C GLN A 456 -29.21 52.30 0.79
N LEU A 457 -28.00 52.33 1.36
CA LEU A 457 -26.92 51.42 0.99
C LEU A 457 -27.27 49.96 1.32
N GLN A 458 -27.98 49.69 2.42
CA GLN A 458 -28.49 48.34 2.73
C GLN A 458 -29.55 47.86 1.73
N THR A 459 -30.42 48.77 1.29
CA THR A 459 -31.44 48.46 0.28
C THR A 459 -30.80 48.20 -1.08
N GLU A 460 -29.77 48.95 -1.45
CA GLU A 460 -28.99 48.72 -2.68
C GLU A 460 -28.22 47.39 -2.61
N LEU A 461 -27.63 47.05 -1.46
CA LEU A 461 -26.91 45.79 -1.26
C LEU A 461 -27.84 44.58 -1.34
N SER A 462 -29.01 44.65 -0.70
CA SER A 462 -30.01 43.57 -0.72
C SER A 462 -30.68 43.39 -2.09
N ARG A 463 -30.73 44.43 -2.92
CA ARG A 463 -31.18 44.33 -4.32
C ARG A 463 -30.14 43.69 -5.24
N MET A 464 -28.85 43.72 -4.87
CA MET A 464 -27.82 43.01 -5.62
C MET A 464 -27.86 41.52 -5.23
N ASN A 465 -28.46 40.68 -6.09
CA ASN A 465 -28.51 39.22 -5.94
C ASN A 465 -27.13 38.57 -6.16
N PHE A 466 -26.12 38.98 -5.38
CA PHE A 466 -24.77 38.45 -5.45
C PHE A 466 -24.64 37.21 -4.57
N ASN A 467 -24.21 36.09 -5.16
CA ASN A 467 -23.98 34.83 -4.45
C ASN A 467 -22.51 34.39 -4.64
N GLU A 468 -21.73 34.45 -3.56
CA GLU A 468 -20.31 34.10 -3.55
C GLU A 468 -20.08 32.59 -3.78
N GLU A 469 -21.00 31.73 -3.35
CA GLU A 469 -20.92 30.28 -3.59
C GLU A 469 -21.04 29.97 -5.09
N ARG A 470 -22.01 30.60 -5.76
CA ARG A 470 -22.20 30.43 -7.21
C ARG A 470 -20.97 30.91 -7.99
N ARG A 471 -20.36 32.03 -7.58
CA ARG A 471 -19.11 32.53 -8.17
C ARG A 471 -17.94 31.56 -7.96
N SER A 472 -17.81 30.98 -6.77
CA SER A 472 -16.78 29.98 -6.47
C SER A 472 -16.97 28.72 -7.33
N GLN A 473 -18.19 28.19 -7.40
CA GLN A 473 -18.55 27.03 -8.24
C GLN A 473 -18.26 27.26 -9.72
N LEU A 474 -18.60 28.45 -10.25
CA LEU A 474 -18.29 28.82 -11.64
C LEU A 474 -16.79 28.94 -11.88
N LYS A 475 -16.02 29.45 -10.92
CA LYS A 475 -14.55 29.56 -11.03
C LYS A 475 -13.88 28.19 -11.09
N GLU A 476 -14.36 27.24 -10.29
CA GLU A 476 -13.91 25.86 -10.31
C GLU A 476 -14.35 25.13 -11.60
N SER A 477 -15.58 25.38 -12.06
CA SER A 477 -16.11 24.86 -13.34
C SER A 477 -15.31 25.37 -14.54
N VAL A 478 -14.94 26.67 -14.55
CA VAL A 478 -14.08 27.24 -15.60
C VAL A 478 -12.69 26.59 -15.56
N ARG A 479 -12.10 26.40 -14.38
CA ARG A 479 -10.77 25.79 -14.24
C ARG A 479 -10.76 24.34 -14.73
N SER A 480 -11.77 23.55 -14.37
CA SER A 480 -11.93 22.16 -14.81
C SER A 480 -12.20 22.08 -16.32
N LEU A 481 -13.11 22.88 -16.86
CA LEU A 481 -13.37 22.97 -18.30
C LEU A 481 -12.14 23.42 -19.09
N GLN A 482 -11.35 24.39 -18.60
CA GLN A 482 -10.08 24.79 -19.24
C GLN A 482 -9.10 23.63 -19.32
N SER A 483 -8.94 22.86 -18.24
CA SER A 483 -8.10 21.67 -18.27
C SER A 483 -8.63 20.60 -19.22
N SER A 484 -9.94 20.38 -19.26
CA SER A 484 -10.59 19.43 -20.17
C SER A 484 -10.42 19.83 -21.63
N VAL A 485 -10.62 21.11 -21.97
CA VAL A 485 -10.43 21.63 -23.34
C VAL A 485 -8.98 21.46 -23.76
N ARG A 486 -8.02 21.80 -22.89
CA ARG A 486 -6.59 21.61 -23.19
C ARG A 486 -6.25 20.15 -23.43
N ALA A 487 -6.70 19.24 -22.56
CA ALA A 487 -6.45 17.81 -22.71
C ALA A 487 -7.07 17.24 -24.00
N LYS A 488 -8.34 17.58 -24.29
CA LYS A 488 -9.03 17.16 -25.51
C LYS A 488 -8.38 17.73 -26.77
N ARG A 489 -7.92 18.99 -26.73
CA ARG A 489 -7.17 19.61 -27.83
C ARG A 489 -5.82 18.95 -28.05
N ASP A 490 -5.04 18.72 -26.99
CA ASP A 490 -3.75 18.03 -27.08
C ASP A 490 -3.92 16.59 -27.62
N ALA A 491 -4.99 15.89 -27.22
CA ALA A 491 -5.33 14.55 -27.72
C ALA A 491 -5.72 14.58 -29.20
N ALA A 492 -6.59 15.51 -29.60
CA ALA A 492 -7.00 15.69 -31.00
C ALA A 492 -5.80 16.06 -31.88
N ASP A 493 -4.95 16.99 -31.45
CA ASP A 493 -3.75 17.43 -32.19
C ASP A 493 -2.73 16.28 -32.33
N THR A 494 -2.53 15.50 -31.28
CA THR A 494 -1.64 14.32 -31.31
C THR A 494 -2.13 13.27 -32.31
N LEU A 495 -3.44 13.00 -32.31
CA LEU A 495 -4.05 12.02 -33.21
C LEU A 495 -4.06 12.54 -34.66
N ALA A 496 -4.39 13.81 -34.87
CA ALA A 496 -4.32 14.49 -36.17
C ALA A 496 -2.88 14.49 -36.74
N ALA A 497 -1.86 14.68 -35.89
CA ALA A 497 -0.46 14.63 -36.31
C ALA A 497 -0.03 13.23 -36.78
N ARG A 498 -0.63 12.16 -36.27
CA ARG A 498 -0.41 10.78 -36.76
C ARG A 498 -1.14 10.52 -38.08
N LEU A 499 -2.28 11.18 -38.29
CA LEU A 499 -3.16 11.04 -39.45
C LEU A 499 -2.89 12.07 -40.56
N GLN A 500 -1.68 12.65 -40.64
CA GLN A 500 -1.33 13.67 -41.64
C GLN A 500 -1.63 13.28 -43.09
N ARG A 501 -1.58 11.98 -43.41
CA ARG A 501 -1.87 11.47 -44.77
C ARG A 501 -3.35 11.56 -45.15
N CYS A 502 -4.25 11.67 -44.16
CA CYS A 502 -5.68 11.84 -44.34
C CYS A 502 -6.07 13.32 -44.54
N ASP A 503 -5.16 14.25 -44.27
CA ASP A 503 -5.35 15.68 -44.45
C ASP A 503 -4.96 16.13 -45.85
N PHE A 504 -5.85 16.85 -46.54
CA PHE A 504 -5.52 17.49 -47.81
C PHE A 504 -5.15 18.96 -47.61
N ARG A 505 -3.86 19.28 -47.73
CA ARG A 505 -3.33 20.65 -47.63
C ARG A 505 -3.01 21.17 -49.02
N TYR A 506 -3.58 22.32 -49.37
CA TYR A 506 -3.31 23.04 -50.61
C TYR A 506 -3.33 24.55 -50.37
N GLN A 507 -2.59 25.30 -51.19
CA GLN A 507 -2.75 26.74 -51.26
C GLN A 507 -3.88 27.09 -52.23
N PRO A 508 -4.76 28.05 -51.88
CA PRO A 508 -5.78 28.54 -52.80
C PRO A 508 -5.15 28.92 -54.14
N PRO A 509 -5.51 28.27 -55.25
CA PRO A 509 -4.85 28.50 -56.54
C PRO A 509 -5.15 29.87 -57.15
N GLN A 510 -6.11 30.61 -56.56
CA GLN A 510 -6.47 31.98 -56.89
C GLN A 510 -7.04 32.72 -55.66
N PRO A 511 -6.99 34.07 -55.60
CA PRO A 511 -7.37 34.87 -54.42
C PRO A 511 -8.83 34.73 -53.95
N ASN A 512 -9.75 34.36 -54.84
CA ASN A 512 -11.18 34.11 -54.53
C ASN A 512 -11.58 32.67 -54.86
N PHE A 513 -10.74 31.71 -54.49
CA PHE A 513 -11.04 30.30 -54.70
C PHE A 513 -12.14 29.83 -53.75
N ASP A 514 -13.19 29.24 -54.30
CA ASP A 514 -14.26 28.65 -53.52
C ASP A 514 -13.82 27.31 -52.94
N HIS A 515 -13.57 27.29 -51.63
CA HIS A 515 -13.12 26.10 -50.89
C HIS A 515 -14.16 24.97 -50.88
N SER A 516 -15.44 25.26 -51.08
CA SER A 516 -16.50 24.24 -51.09
C SER A 516 -16.41 23.30 -52.29
N ARG A 517 -15.69 23.70 -53.36
CA ARG A 517 -15.43 22.87 -54.54
C ARG A 517 -14.49 21.69 -54.27
N VAL A 518 -13.78 21.72 -53.15
CA VAL A 518 -12.92 20.64 -52.67
C VAL A 518 -13.62 19.97 -51.50
N ALA A 519 -14.21 18.80 -51.74
CA ALA A 519 -14.89 18.05 -50.69
C ALA A 519 -13.88 17.50 -49.66
N GLY A 520 -12.70 17.09 -50.11
CA GLY A 520 -11.63 16.57 -49.25
C GLY A 520 -11.25 15.12 -49.57
N THR A 521 -10.51 14.49 -48.68
CA THR A 521 -10.05 13.10 -48.84
C THR A 521 -11.19 12.10 -48.59
N VAL A 522 -11.20 11.00 -49.35
CA VAL A 522 -12.24 9.96 -49.23
C VAL A 522 -12.34 9.42 -47.79
N CYS A 523 -11.21 9.22 -47.09
CA CYS A 523 -11.19 8.75 -45.70
C CYS A 523 -11.95 9.66 -44.71
N ARG A 524 -12.02 10.98 -44.93
CA ARG A 524 -12.77 11.90 -44.07
C ARG A 524 -14.24 12.05 -44.45
N LEU A 525 -14.56 11.76 -45.71
CA LEU A 525 -15.89 11.93 -46.29
C LEU A 525 -16.84 10.75 -46.05
N ILE A 526 -16.33 9.67 -45.47
CA ILE A 526 -17.09 8.48 -45.12
C ILE A 526 -17.19 8.32 -43.60
N ASP A 527 -18.28 7.72 -43.16
CA ASP A 527 -18.45 7.19 -41.81
C ASP A 527 -18.73 5.70 -41.91
N VAL A 528 -18.04 4.90 -41.11
CA VAL A 528 -18.21 3.44 -41.14
C VAL A 528 -19.40 3.07 -40.25
N CYS A 529 -20.32 2.25 -40.77
CA CYS A 529 -21.53 1.88 -40.02
C CYS A 529 -21.20 1.07 -38.76
N ASP A 530 -20.14 0.26 -38.80
CA ASP A 530 -19.69 -0.53 -37.64
C ASP A 530 -18.16 -0.71 -37.62
N SER A 531 -17.56 -0.51 -36.45
CA SER A 531 -16.11 -0.48 -36.23
C SER A 531 -15.39 -1.79 -36.61
N LYS A 532 -16.11 -2.93 -36.57
CA LYS A 532 -15.57 -4.25 -36.99
C LYS A 532 -15.22 -4.32 -38.48
N TYR A 533 -15.79 -3.46 -39.32
CA TYR A 533 -15.50 -3.46 -40.75
C TYR A 533 -14.37 -2.50 -41.16
N CYS A 534 -13.84 -1.69 -40.25
CA CYS A 534 -12.83 -0.67 -40.57
C CYS A 534 -11.60 -1.23 -41.30
N THR A 535 -11.02 -2.33 -40.82
CA THR A 535 -9.85 -2.96 -41.44
C THR A 535 -10.16 -3.56 -42.82
N ALA A 536 -11.35 -4.14 -42.98
CA ALA A 536 -11.78 -4.67 -44.26
C ALA A 536 -12.02 -3.56 -45.28
N LEU A 537 -12.65 -2.45 -44.87
CA LEU A 537 -12.93 -1.30 -45.72
C LEU A 537 -11.67 -0.55 -46.14
N GLU A 538 -10.70 -0.40 -45.24
CA GLU A 538 -9.38 0.15 -45.58
C GLU A 538 -8.69 -0.67 -46.66
N THR A 539 -8.74 -1.99 -46.53
CA THR A 539 -8.10 -2.89 -47.47
C THR A 539 -8.87 -2.94 -48.79
N ALA A 540 -10.20 -2.84 -48.72
CA ALA A 540 -11.07 -2.72 -49.90
C ALA A 540 -10.75 -1.45 -50.70
N ALA A 541 -10.62 -0.30 -50.05
CA ALA A 541 -10.26 0.97 -50.70
C ALA A 541 -8.77 1.04 -51.09
N GLY A 542 -7.88 0.49 -50.27
CA GLY A 542 -6.43 0.58 -50.41
C GLY A 542 -5.96 2.03 -50.53
N GLY A 543 -5.06 2.30 -51.47
CA GLY A 543 -4.55 3.66 -51.73
C GLY A 543 -5.62 4.67 -52.16
N ARG A 544 -6.80 4.21 -52.63
CA ARG A 544 -7.91 5.09 -53.06
C ARG A 544 -8.52 5.87 -51.89
N LEU A 545 -8.31 5.40 -50.65
CA LEU A 545 -8.80 6.04 -49.44
C LEU A 545 -8.24 7.46 -49.24
N TYR A 546 -7.03 7.73 -49.76
CA TYR A 546 -6.34 9.02 -49.65
C TYR A 546 -6.57 9.93 -50.86
N ASN A 547 -7.42 9.53 -51.81
CA ASN A 547 -7.73 10.35 -52.97
C ASN A 547 -8.62 11.53 -52.56
N VAL A 548 -8.45 12.66 -53.24
CA VAL A 548 -9.19 13.90 -52.95
C VAL A 548 -10.36 14.03 -53.90
N VAL A 549 -11.56 14.24 -53.39
CA VAL A 549 -12.77 14.43 -54.18
C VAL A 549 -13.01 15.92 -54.44
N VAL A 550 -13.26 16.27 -55.69
CA VAL A 550 -13.56 17.64 -56.13
C VAL A 550 -14.76 17.65 -57.08
N ASP A 551 -15.35 18.82 -57.27
CA ASP A 551 -16.53 19.01 -58.11
C ASP A 551 -16.30 18.65 -59.60
N THR A 552 -15.22 19.13 -60.23
CA THR A 552 -15.00 19.08 -61.69
C THR A 552 -13.55 18.80 -62.11
N GLU A 553 -13.32 18.41 -63.38
CA GLU A 553 -11.94 18.29 -63.90
C GLU A 553 -11.19 19.63 -63.96
N VAL A 554 -11.93 20.75 -64.06
CA VAL A 554 -11.34 22.09 -64.17
C VAL A 554 -10.70 22.48 -62.84
N THR A 555 -11.39 22.25 -61.72
CA THR A 555 -10.84 22.48 -60.37
C THR A 555 -9.71 21.51 -60.07
N SER A 556 -9.82 20.25 -60.51
CA SER A 556 -8.73 19.27 -60.44
C SER A 556 -7.46 19.80 -61.10
N LYS A 557 -7.56 20.29 -62.36
CA LYS A 557 -6.43 20.85 -63.11
C LYS A 557 -5.86 22.08 -62.41
N LEU A 558 -6.72 22.97 -61.90
CA LEU A 558 -6.31 24.19 -61.23
C LEU A 558 -5.53 23.90 -59.94
N LEU A 559 -5.98 22.94 -59.12
CA LEU A 559 -5.31 22.52 -57.89
C LEU A 559 -3.99 21.82 -58.18
N LEU A 560 -3.92 20.98 -59.21
CA LEU A 560 -2.67 20.31 -59.60
C LEU A 560 -1.61 21.29 -60.13
N GLN A 561 -2.03 22.33 -60.87
CA GLN A 561 -1.09 23.29 -61.46
C GLN A 561 -0.67 24.40 -60.50
N ARG A 562 -1.57 24.88 -59.64
CA ARG A 562 -1.37 26.09 -58.83
C ARG A 562 -1.61 25.91 -57.33
N GLY A 563 -1.98 24.71 -56.88
CA GLY A 563 -2.30 24.43 -55.47
C GLY A 563 -1.09 24.15 -54.56
N GLN A 564 0.14 24.19 -55.09
CA GLN A 564 1.39 23.93 -54.36
C GLN A 564 1.33 22.66 -53.47
N LEU A 565 0.90 21.54 -54.06
CA LEU A 565 0.72 20.29 -53.34
C LEU A 565 2.07 19.73 -52.87
N GLN A 566 2.15 19.40 -51.58
CA GLN A 566 3.39 18.90 -50.95
C GLN A 566 3.62 17.39 -51.20
N THR A 567 2.58 16.67 -51.61
CA THR A 567 2.61 15.21 -51.79
C THR A 567 1.94 14.79 -53.09
N ARG A 568 2.37 13.65 -53.63
CA ARG A 568 1.75 13.05 -54.82
C ARG A 568 0.31 12.66 -54.50
N THR A 569 -0.63 13.41 -55.07
CA THR A 569 -2.06 13.32 -54.75
C THR A 569 -2.85 12.90 -55.99
N THR A 570 -3.79 11.97 -55.81
CA THR A 570 -4.74 11.59 -56.87
C THR A 570 -6.07 12.28 -56.59
N ILE A 571 -6.59 13.01 -57.57
CA ILE A 571 -7.83 13.78 -57.45
C ILE A 571 -8.94 13.10 -58.27
N ILE A 572 -10.14 13.00 -57.69
CA ILE A 572 -11.34 12.40 -58.28
C ILE A 572 -12.34 13.52 -58.61
N PRO A 573 -12.46 13.91 -59.90
CA PRO A 573 -13.50 14.84 -60.33
C PRO A 573 -14.86 14.15 -60.41
N LEU A 574 -15.84 14.63 -59.65
CA LEU A 574 -17.17 14.03 -59.56
C LEU A 574 -17.92 14.02 -60.89
N ASN A 575 -17.69 15.00 -61.76
CA ASN A 575 -18.35 15.10 -63.05
C ASN A 575 -17.83 14.12 -64.14
N LYS A 576 -16.71 13.42 -63.89
CA LYS A 576 -16.12 12.44 -64.84
C LYS A 576 -16.00 11.03 -64.28
N ILE A 577 -16.02 10.86 -62.96
CA ILE A 577 -15.84 9.55 -62.34
C ILE A 577 -17.08 8.67 -62.50
N THR A 578 -16.88 7.44 -62.96
CA THR A 578 -17.93 6.42 -63.03
C THR A 578 -17.48 5.18 -62.28
N GLY A 579 -18.21 4.82 -61.22
CA GLY A 579 -17.99 3.59 -60.46
C GLY A 579 -18.92 2.47 -60.91
N HIS A 580 -18.38 1.25 -61.08
CA HIS A 580 -19.20 0.06 -61.32
C HIS A 580 -19.50 -0.64 -59.98
N VAL A 581 -20.78 -0.90 -59.73
CA VAL A 581 -21.24 -1.60 -58.51
C VAL A 581 -21.63 -3.02 -58.89
N ILE A 582 -21.27 -3.99 -58.04
CA ILE A 582 -21.66 -5.39 -58.21
C ILE A 582 -23.19 -5.49 -58.28
N ASP A 583 -23.67 -6.26 -59.26
CA ASP A 583 -25.09 -6.51 -59.49
C ASP A 583 -25.71 -7.30 -58.33
N ARG A 584 -26.99 -7.03 -58.07
CA ARG A 584 -27.72 -7.62 -56.93
C ARG A 584 -27.87 -9.14 -57.05
N GLU A 585 -27.92 -9.68 -58.27
CA GLU A 585 -28.02 -11.12 -58.50
C GLU A 585 -26.73 -11.83 -58.11
N THR A 586 -25.58 -11.31 -58.53
CA THR A 586 -24.26 -11.82 -58.13
C THR A 586 -24.03 -11.69 -56.62
N LEU A 587 -24.47 -10.59 -56.00
CA LEU A 587 -24.39 -10.43 -54.54
C LEU A 587 -25.22 -11.49 -53.80
N ARG A 588 -26.44 -11.78 -54.27
CA ARG A 588 -27.31 -12.81 -53.67
C ARG A 588 -26.68 -14.21 -53.78
N VAL A 589 -26.14 -14.55 -54.95
CA VAL A 589 -25.42 -15.83 -55.15
C VAL A 589 -24.20 -15.91 -54.24
N ALA A 590 -23.45 -14.82 -54.07
CA ALA A 590 -22.31 -14.77 -53.15
C ALA A 590 -22.74 -14.99 -51.68
N GLN A 591 -23.87 -14.42 -51.26
CA GLN A 591 -24.43 -14.61 -49.92
C GLN A 591 -24.91 -16.04 -49.67
N GLU A 592 -25.58 -16.67 -50.64
CA GLU A 592 -26.00 -18.08 -50.55
C GLU A 592 -24.78 -19.01 -50.38
N ILE A 593 -23.70 -18.76 -51.12
CA ILE A 593 -22.45 -19.54 -51.03
C ILE A 593 -21.72 -19.30 -49.70
N GLY A 594 -21.68 -18.05 -49.24
CA GLY A 594 -21.02 -17.63 -48.00
C GLY A 594 -21.79 -17.94 -46.71
N GLY A 595 -22.98 -18.54 -46.81
CA GLY A 595 -23.78 -18.92 -45.64
C GLY A 595 -24.60 -17.78 -45.03
N GLY A 596 -24.96 -16.77 -45.82
CA GLY A 596 -25.92 -15.73 -45.47
C GLY A 596 -25.39 -14.29 -45.62
N PRO A 597 -26.29 -13.29 -45.52
CA PRO A 597 -25.95 -11.87 -45.65
C PRO A 597 -25.11 -11.33 -44.49
N GLU A 598 -25.04 -12.01 -43.35
CA GLU A 598 -24.13 -11.65 -42.26
C GLU A 598 -22.66 -11.98 -42.58
N ASN A 599 -22.43 -12.97 -43.45
CA ASN A 599 -21.08 -13.44 -43.77
C ASN A 599 -20.51 -12.81 -45.04
N VAL A 600 -21.35 -12.28 -45.94
CA VAL A 600 -20.94 -11.63 -47.20
C VAL A 600 -21.74 -10.36 -47.44
N GLN A 601 -21.07 -9.21 -47.45
CA GLN A 601 -21.67 -7.89 -47.63
C GLN A 601 -20.94 -7.07 -48.69
N LEU A 602 -21.63 -6.13 -49.32
CA LEU A 602 -20.99 -5.20 -50.26
C LEU A 602 -20.28 -4.10 -49.47
N ALA A 603 -19.02 -3.81 -49.80
CA ALA A 603 -18.25 -2.78 -49.08
C ALA A 603 -18.91 -1.38 -49.15
N LEU A 604 -19.64 -1.09 -50.23
CA LEU A 604 -20.38 0.16 -50.40
C LEU A 604 -21.54 0.32 -49.42
N ASP A 605 -22.16 -0.77 -48.97
CA ASP A 605 -23.32 -0.74 -48.06
C ASP A 605 -22.88 -0.59 -46.58
N LEU A 606 -21.58 -0.76 -46.31
CA LEU A 606 -20.96 -0.67 -44.98
C LEU A 606 -20.44 0.74 -44.64
N VAL A 607 -20.57 1.69 -45.58
CA VAL A 607 -20.14 3.08 -45.43
C VAL A 607 -21.31 4.04 -45.63
N SER A 608 -21.42 5.02 -44.74
CA SER A 608 -22.32 6.17 -44.83
C SER A 608 -21.59 7.37 -45.44
N TYR A 609 -22.25 8.09 -46.34
CA TYR A 609 -21.68 9.23 -47.07
C TYR A 609 -22.77 10.13 -47.65
N ASP A 610 -22.42 11.37 -48.02
CA ASP A 610 -23.34 12.30 -48.72
C ASP A 610 -23.67 11.76 -50.13
N GLN A 611 -24.96 11.75 -50.49
CA GLN A 611 -25.47 11.26 -51.78
C GLN A 611 -24.77 11.90 -52.99
N ARG A 612 -24.30 13.15 -52.88
CA ARG A 612 -23.55 13.84 -53.93
C ARG A 612 -22.22 13.15 -54.28
N LEU A 613 -21.65 12.39 -53.33
CA LEU A 613 -20.37 11.69 -53.47
C LEU A 613 -20.51 10.25 -53.98
N ARG A 614 -21.74 9.79 -54.25
CA ARG A 614 -22.02 8.41 -54.68
C ARG A 614 -21.17 7.92 -55.87
N PRO A 615 -20.91 8.71 -56.94
CA PRO A 615 -20.06 8.24 -58.04
C PRO A 615 -18.63 7.91 -57.61
N ALA A 616 -18.07 8.70 -56.68
CA ALA A 616 -16.74 8.46 -56.12
C ALA A 616 -16.75 7.24 -55.19
N MET A 617 -17.74 7.12 -54.30
CA MET A 617 -17.82 5.99 -53.36
C MET A 617 -18.09 4.67 -54.07
N ALA A 618 -18.92 4.66 -55.11
CA ALA A 618 -19.14 3.50 -55.98
C ALA A 618 -17.85 3.05 -56.68
N TRP A 619 -16.99 3.99 -57.08
CA TRP A 619 -15.70 3.66 -57.69
C TRP A 619 -14.68 3.10 -56.68
N VAL A 620 -14.72 3.56 -55.43
CA VAL A 620 -13.83 3.08 -54.37
C VAL A 620 -14.28 1.73 -53.80
N PHE A 621 -15.56 1.60 -53.43
CA PHE A 621 -16.08 0.45 -52.68
C PHE A 621 -17.04 -0.46 -53.46
N GLY A 622 -17.54 -0.04 -54.62
CA GLY A 622 -18.59 -0.77 -55.35
C GLY A 622 -18.18 -2.12 -55.96
N GLY A 623 -16.88 -2.36 -56.12
CA GLY A 623 -16.34 -3.58 -56.76
C GLY A 623 -15.80 -4.63 -55.80
N THR A 624 -16.01 -4.51 -54.48
CA THR A 624 -15.42 -5.41 -53.48
C THR A 624 -16.47 -5.90 -52.48
N LEU A 625 -16.43 -7.20 -52.19
CA LEU A 625 -17.26 -7.82 -51.15
C LEU A 625 -16.46 -8.01 -49.87
N VAL A 626 -17.08 -7.80 -48.72
CA VAL A 626 -16.50 -8.09 -47.40
C VAL A 626 -17.03 -9.43 -46.92
N CYS A 627 -16.13 -10.34 -46.57
CA CYS A 627 -16.43 -11.68 -46.07
C CYS A 627 -16.00 -11.82 -44.61
N ARG A 628 -16.66 -12.71 -43.85
CA ARG A 628 -16.34 -12.91 -42.43
C ARG A 628 -14.97 -13.55 -42.20
N ASP A 629 -14.67 -14.61 -42.94
CA ASP A 629 -13.49 -15.46 -42.71
C ASP A 629 -12.79 -15.83 -44.03
N LEU A 630 -11.60 -16.42 -43.91
CA LEU A 630 -10.77 -16.85 -45.05
C LEU A 630 -11.46 -17.91 -45.92
N ASP A 631 -12.20 -18.83 -45.30
CA ASP A 631 -12.85 -19.93 -46.02
C ASP A 631 -14.05 -19.45 -46.83
N THR A 632 -14.87 -18.54 -46.30
CA THR A 632 -15.95 -17.88 -47.06
C THR A 632 -15.37 -17.02 -48.18
N ALA A 633 -14.34 -16.21 -47.90
CA ALA A 633 -13.67 -15.39 -48.92
C ALA A 633 -13.12 -16.23 -50.09
N ARG A 634 -12.46 -17.36 -49.79
CA ARG A 634 -11.96 -18.29 -50.81
C ARG A 634 -13.09 -18.91 -51.63
N ARG A 635 -14.14 -19.42 -50.96
CA ARG A 635 -15.28 -20.07 -51.62
C ARG A 635 -16.02 -19.10 -52.54
N VAL A 636 -16.24 -17.87 -52.08
CA VAL A 636 -16.98 -16.84 -52.79
C VAL A 636 -16.16 -16.27 -53.96
N THR A 637 -14.88 -15.96 -53.76
CA THR A 637 -14.02 -15.35 -54.81
C THR A 637 -13.87 -16.26 -56.03
N PHE A 638 -13.55 -17.53 -55.82
CA PHE A 638 -13.22 -18.46 -56.91
C PHE A 638 -14.45 -19.17 -57.50
N HIS A 639 -15.65 -18.92 -56.98
CA HIS A 639 -16.86 -19.50 -57.52
C HIS A 639 -17.11 -18.97 -58.96
N PRO A 640 -17.36 -19.84 -59.96
CA PRO A 640 -17.47 -19.43 -61.36
C PRO A 640 -18.54 -18.36 -61.64
N ARG A 641 -19.64 -18.36 -60.86
CA ARG A 641 -20.73 -17.39 -61.00
C ARG A 641 -20.48 -16.05 -60.29
N VAL A 642 -19.56 -15.99 -59.34
CA VAL A 642 -19.30 -14.76 -58.57
C VAL A 642 -18.08 -14.04 -59.14
N ARG A 643 -16.89 -14.65 -59.12
CA ARG A 643 -15.63 -14.05 -59.64
C ARG A 643 -15.51 -12.55 -59.33
N ARG A 644 -15.63 -12.19 -58.05
CA ARG A 644 -15.43 -10.82 -57.53
C ARG A 644 -14.35 -10.81 -56.46
N ARG A 645 -13.68 -9.67 -56.31
CA ARG A 645 -12.69 -9.43 -55.27
C ARG A 645 -13.38 -9.45 -53.90
N THR A 646 -12.88 -10.26 -52.98
CA THR A 646 -13.37 -10.30 -51.60
C THR A 646 -12.29 -9.89 -50.62
N VAL A 647 -12.67 -9.30 -49.49
CA VAL A 647 -11.79 -8.93 -48.39
C VAL A 647 -12.36 -9.50 -47.10
N THR A 648 -11.54 -10.17 -46.28
CA THR A 648 -11.98 -10.66 -44.97
C THR A 648 -12.07 -9.53 -43.93
N LEU A 649 -12.75 -9.76 -42.80
CA LEU A 649 -12.75 -8.82 -41.67
C LEU A 649 -11.34 -8.51 -41.15
N ASP A 650 -10.42 -9.47 -41.27
CA ASP A 650 -9.02 -9.34 -40.87
C ASP A 650 -8.16 -8.57 -41.87
N GLY A 651 -8.69 -8.27 -43.07
CA GLY A 651 -7.99 -7.52 -44.11
C GLY A 651 -7.25 -8.40 -45.13
N ASP A 652 -7.60 -9.68 -45.25
CA ASP A 652 -7.04 -10.54 -46.30
C ASP A 652 -7.80 -10.37 -47.61
N VAL A 653 -7.08 -10.17 -48.70
CA VAL A 653 -7.62 -9.91 -50.03
C VAL A 653 -7.54 -11.16 -50.89
N PHE A 654 -8.67 -11.52 -51.49
CA PHE A 654 -8.78 -12.55 -52.51
C PHE A 654 -9.22 -11.91 -53.82
N ASP A 655 -8.39 -12.03 -54.84
CA ASP A 655 -8.70 -11.56 -56.19
C ASP A 655 -9.06 -12.75 -57.11
N PRO A 656 -10.12 -12.66 -57.93
CA PRO A 656 -10.45 -13.68 -58.93
C PRO A 656 -9.31 -14.01 -59.90
N ALA A 657 -8.36 -13.08 -60.10
CA ALA A 657 -7.15 -13.30 -60.89
C ALA A 657 -6.13 -14.25 -60.23
N GLY A 658 -6.39 -14.72 -59.01
CA GLY A 658 -5.54 -15.66 -58.28
C GLY A 658 -4.56 -15.00 -57.30
N THR A 659 -4.60 -13.67 -57.18
CA THR A 659 -3.77 -12.93 -56.23
C THR A 659 -4.35 -13.03 -54.83
N LEU A 660 -3.53 -13.42 -53.87
CA LEU A 660 -3.86 -13.49 -52.46
C LEU A 660 -2.91 -12.56 -51.70
N SER A 661 -3.45 -11.69 -50.85
CA SER A 661 -2.66 -10.77 -50.04
C SER A 661 -3.16 -10.79 -48.61
N GLY A 662 -2.27 -11.04 -47.65
CA GLY A 662 -2.57 -11.10 -46.22
C GLY A 662 -1.29 -10.93 -45.42
N GLY A 663 -1.39 -10.42 -44.19
CA GLY A 663 -0.22 -10.08 -43.37
C GLY A 663 -0.58 -9.63 -41.96
N ALA A 664 0.45 -9.43 -41.13
CA ALA A 664 0.25 -8.97 -39.75
C ALA A 664 -0.28 -7.52 -39.73
N ARG A 665 -1.27 -7.25 -38.85
CA ARG A 665 -1.82 -5.91 -38.65
C ARG A 665 -0.71 -4.92 -38.25
N ALA A 666 -0.73 -3.73 -38.82
CA ALA A 666 0.16 -2.65 -38.39
C ALA A 666 -0.15 -2.30 -36.91
N LYS A 667 0.89 -2.11 -36.08
CA LYS A 667 0.80 -1.92 -34.62
C LYS A 667 0.05 -0.66 -34.15
N GLY A 668 -0.60 0.09 -35.05
CA GLY A 668 -1.36 1.30 -34.75
C GLY A 668 -2.89 1.15 -34.81
N GLY A 669 -3.42 -0.02 -35.17
CA GLY A 669 -4.85 -0.16 -35.46
C GLY A 669 -5.22 0.40 -36.84
N SER A 670 -6.51 0.37 -37.16
CA SER A 670 -7.07 0.85 -38.43
C SER A 670 -7.06 2.39 -38.46
N VAL A 671 -6.56 2.98 -39.55
CA VAL A 671 -6.59 4.43 -39.83
C VAL A 671 -8.02 5.00 -39.80
N LEU A 672 -9.03 4.29 -40.29
CA LEU A 672 -10.44 4.67 -40.25
C LEU A 672 -10.99 4.68 -38.83
N MET A 673 -10.56 3.73 -37.99
CA MET A 673 -10.93 3.69 -36.58
C MET A 673 -10.34 4.90 -35.82
N GLN A 674 -9.06 5.20 -36.05
CA GLN A 674 -8.42 6.41 -35.50
C GLN A 674 -9.06 7.70 -36.03
N LEU A 675 -9.51 7.71 -37.29
CA LEU A 675 -10.16 8.89 -37.88
C LEU A 675 -11.56 9.11 -37.30
N GLN A 676 -12.30 8.04 -36.99
CA GLN A 676 -13.57 8.12 -36.29
C GLN A 676 -13.39 8.63 -34.85
N GLU A 677 -12.36 8.15 -34.15
CA GLU A 677 -11.96 8.66 -32.84
C GLU A 677 -11.59 10.15 -32.91
N LEU A 678 -10.83 10.57 -33.94
CA LEU A 678 -10.50 11.98 -34.16
C LEU A 678 -11.76 12.84 -34.37
N LYS A 679 -12.70 12.40 -35.22
CA LYS A 679 -13.97 13.11 -35.43
C LYS A 679 -14.76 13.27 -34.14
N GLN A 680 -14.81 12.22 -33.31
CA GLN A 680 -15.50 12.27 -32.03
C GLN A 680 -14.81 13.24 -31.06
N LEU A 681 -13.48 13.18 -30.96
CA LEU A 681 -12.70 14.12 -30.13
C LEU A 681 -12.87 15.57 -30.57
N GLU A 682 -12.93 15.83 -31.88
CA GLU A 682 -13.17 17.17 -32.43
C GLU A 682 -14.57 17.71 -32.07
N VAL A 683 -15.60 16.84 -32.08
CA VAL A 683 -16.97 17.22 -31.64
C VAL A 683 -16.97 17.53 -30.15
N GLU A 684 -16.42 16.63 -29.34
CA GLU A 684 -16.33 16.79 -27.90
C GLU A 684 -15.51 18.02 -27.48
N LEU A 685 -14.46 18.32 -28.23
CA LEU A 685 -13.66 19.52 -28.03
C LEU A 685 -14.48 20.79 -28.29
N ARG A 686 -15.23 20.83 -29.40
CA ARG A 686 -16.11 21.97 -29.72
C ARG A 686 -17.18 22.19 -28.65
N GLU A 687 -17.80 21.12 -28.16
CA GLU A 687 -18.79 21.20 -27.07
C GLU A 687 -18.17 21.75 -25.79
N ALA A 688 -17.00 21.24 -25.40
CA ALA A 688 -16.28 21.71 -24.23
C ALA A 688 -15.82 23.18 -24.35
N GLU A 689 -15.38 23.59 -25.55
CA GLU A 689 -15.04 24.99 -25.85
C GLU A 689 -16.25 25.92 -25.74
N GLN A 690 -17.42 25.49 -26.25
CA GLN A 690 -18.67 26.24 -26.12
C GLN A 690 -19.08 26.38 -24.65
N GLN A 691 -19.05 25.30 -23.88
CA GLN A 691 -19.37 25.33 -22.44
C GLN A 691 -18.41 26.23 -21.67
N LEU A 692 -17.11 26.16 -21.97
CA LEU A 692 -16.11 27.02 -21.37
C LEU A 692 -16.38 28.50 -21.69
N SER A 693 -16.72 28.82 -22.94
CA SER A 693 -17.05 30.18 -23.35
C SER A 693 -18.28 30.75 -22.63
N ALA A 694 -19.31 29.92 -22.41
CA ALA A 694 -20.52 30.30 -21.68
C ALA A 694 -20.21 30.55 -20.19
N CYS A 695 -19.53 29.62 -19.53
CA CYS A 695 -19.18 29.73 -18.10
C CYS A 695 -18.22 30.90 -17.83
N THR A 696 -17.28 31.18 -18.74
CA THR A 696 -16.37 32.33 -18.62
C THR A 696 -17.09 33.66 -18.80
N ALA A 697 -18.06 33.75 -19.72
CA ALA A 697 -18.90 34.93 -19.85
C ALA A 697 -19.74 35.18 -18.59
N GLU A 698 -20.36 34.14 -18.02
CA GLU A 698 -21.13 34.21 -16.77
C GLU A 698 -20.24 34.64 -15.59
N LEU A 699 -19.05 34.05 -15.45
CA LEU A 699 -18.09 34.40 -14.40
C LEU A 699 -17.63 35.85 -14.49
N ASN A 700 -17.36 36.37 -15.70
CA ASN A 700 -16.98 37.77 -15.89
C ASN A 700 -18.11 38.73 -15.48
N SER A 701 -19.37 38.37 -15.77
CA SER A 701 -20.52 39.18 -15.34
C SER A 701 -20.69 39.20 -13.80
N LEU A 702 -20.51 38.04 -13.14
CA LEU A 702 -20.55 37.92 -11.68
C LEU A 702 -19.37 38.60 -11.00
N GLN A 703 -18.19 38.62 -11.63
CA GLN A 703 -17.03 39.34 -11.13
C GLN A 703 -17.30 40.86 -11.07
N GLN A 704 -17.91 41.44 -12.10
CA GLN A 704 -18.30 42.85 -12.10
C GLN A 704 -19.35 43.17 -11.02
N LEU A 705 -20.27 42.23 -10.76
CA LEU A 705 -21.24 42.34 -9.65
C LEU A 705 -20.54 42.25 -8.29
N ALA A 706 -19.56 41.36 -8.13
CA ALA A 706 -18.77 41.20 -6.91
C ALA A 706 -18.00 42.48 -6.56
N ASP A 707 -17.34 43.09 -7.54
CA ASP A 707 -16.56 44.31 -7.34
C ASP A 707 -17.48 45.47 -6.92
N LYS A 708 -18.65 45.59 -7.55
CA LYS A 708 -19.69 46.57 -7.14
C LYS A 708 -20.21 46.29 -5.73
N HIS A 709 -20.51 45.05 -5.40
CA HIS A 709 -20.97 44.64 -4.06
C HIS A 709 -19.92 44.98 -2.99
N ALA A 710 -18.64 44.65 -3.23
CA ALA A 710 -17.56 44.96 -2.32
C ALA A 710 -17.38 46.48 -2.09
N THR A 711 -17.49 47.29 -3.14
CA THR A 711 -17.40 48.76 -3.00
C THR A 711 -18.57 49.35 -2.19
N LEU A 712 -19.79 48.84 -2.38
CA LEU A 712 -20.98 49.27 -1.62
C LEU A 712 -20.93 48.78 -0.16
N GLN A 713 -20.46 47.56 0.06
CA GLN A 713 -20.30 46.99 1.40
C GLN A 713 -19.29 47.80 2.22
N HIS A 714 -18.16 48.19 1.60
CA HIS A 714 -17.18 49.06 2.25
C HIS A 714 -17.77 50.44 2.59
N LYS A 715 -18.52 51.07 1.66
CA LYS A 715 -19.21 52.34 1.93
C LYS A 715 -20.21 52.22 3.08
N LEU A 716 -20.97 51.12 3.14
CA LEU A 716 -21.92 50.84 4.20
C LEU A 716 -21.23 50.71 5.56
N GLU A 717 -20.09 50.01 5.63
CA GLU A 717 -19.31 49.88 6.86
C GLU A 717 -18.79 51.22 7.37
N VAL A 718 -18.27 52.07 6.48
CA VAL A 718 -17.82 53.43 6.81
C VAL A 718 -18.98 54.25 7.37
N SER A 719 -20.13 54.32 6.67
CA SER A 719 -21.29 55.09 7.13
C SER A 719 -21.90 54.55 8.44
N ARG A 720 -21.90 53.23 8.66
CA ARG A 720 -22.31 52.64 9.95
C ARG A 720 -21.37 53.00 11.09
N HIS A 721 -20.06 53.07 10.82
CA HIS A 721 -19.09 53.49 11.80
C HIS A 721 -19.27 54.97 12.17
N GLU A 722 -19.42 55.84 11.17
CA GLU A 722 -19.71 57.27 11.37
C GLU A 722 -20.99 57.49 12.20
N LEU A 723 -22.07 56.76 11.88
CA LEU A 723 -23.31 56.78 12.64
C LEU A 723 -23.10 56.38 14.11
N ARG A 724 -22.29 55.35 14.36
CA ARG A 724 -22.00 54.87 15.72
C ARG A 724 -21.24 55.93 16.51
N VAL A 725 -20.25 56.58 15.89
CA VAL A 725 -19.48 57.68 16.50
C VAL A 725 -20.39 58.87 16.81
N LEU A 726 -21.28 59.26 15.89
CA LEU A 726 -22.24 60.35 16.10
C LEU A 726 -23.25 60.05 17.21
N ARG A 727 -23.77 58.81 17.29
CA ARG A 727 -24.66 58.39 18.39
C ARG A 727 -23.98 58.40 19.75
N ALA A 728 -22.74 57.91 19.82
CA ALA A 728 -21.96 57.93 21.06
C ALA A 728 -21.66 59.38 21.50
N ARG A 729 -21.35 60.26 20.54
CA ARG A 729 -21.16 61.69 20.78
C ARG A 729 -22.43 62.37 21.31
N LEU A 730 -23.59 62.09 20.72
CA LEU A 730 -24.87 62.65 21.15
C LEU A 730 -25.22 62.20 22.58
N ALA A 731 -25.02 60.93 22.91
CA ALA A 731 -25.27 60.39 24.25
C ALA A 731 -24.37 61.02 25.34
N ALA A 732 -23.17 61.46 24.98
CA ALA A 732 -22.22 62.10 25.90
C ALA A 732 -22.41 63.63 26.03
N THR A 733 -23.37 64.25 25.32
CA THR A 733 -23.60 65.69 25.44
C THR A 733 -24.39 66.05 26.70
N ALA A 734 -24.03 67.17 27.34
CA ALA A 734 -24.74 67.71 28.51
C ALA A 734 -26.25 67.92 28.25
N HIS A 735 -26.67 68.05 27.00
CA HIS A 735 -28.08 68.14 26.60
C HIS A 735 -28.90 66.87 26.78
N ALA A 736 -28.32 65.69 26.53
CA ALA A 736 -29.05 64.44 26.71
C ALA A 736 -29.37 64.22 28.20
N HIS A 737 -28.45 64.62 29.07
CA HIS A 737 -28.66 64.65 30.52
C HIS A 737 -29.71 65.68 30.95
N LEU A 738 -29.61 66.93 30.46
CA LEU A 738 -30.61 67.98 30.72
C LEU A 738 -32.01 67.59 30.23
N HIS A 739 -32.12 66.92 29.06
CA HIS A 739 -33.39 66.45 28.52
C HIS A 739 -34.02 65.35 29.40
N ALA A 740 -33.23 64.37 29.86
CA ALA A 740 -33.69 63.33 30.77
C ALA A 740 -34.15 63.91 32.11
N GLU A 741 -33.42 64.90 32.63
CA GLU A 741 -33.75 65.59 33.89
C GLU A 741 -35.01 66.45 33.77
N ILE A 742 -35.21 67.14 32.64
CA ILE A 742 -36.46 67.86 32.34
C ILE A 742 -37.64 66.89 32.26
N SER A 743 -37.50 65.74 31.60
CA SER A 743 -38.57 64.73 31.52
C SER A 743 -38.97 64.24 32.91
N ALA A 744 -38.00 63.90 33.76
CA ALA A 744 -38.26 63.44 35.13
C ALA A 744 -38.94 64.52 35.99
N LEU A 745 -38.60 65.80 35.80
CA LEU A 745 -39.24 66.91 36.50
C LEU A 745 -40.67 67.18 36.01
N LYS A 746 -40.98 66.95 34.72
CA LYS A 746 -42.37 67.04 34.19
C LYS A 746 -43.27 66.01 34.84
N ASP A 747 -42.82 64.76 34.86
CA ASP A 747 -43.55 63.65 35.47
C ASP A 747 -43.80 63.93 36.96
N LYS A 748 -42.81 64.51 37.65
CA LYS A 748 -42.93 64.88 39.07
C LYS A 748 -43.92 66.02 39.32
N VAL A 749 -43.97 67.03 38.45
CA VAL A 749 -44.98 68.12 38.52
C VAL A 749 -46.38 67.57 38.28
N GLU A 750 -46.55 66.65 37.33
CA GLU A 750 -47.83 66.02 37.03
C GLU A 750 -48.34 65.18 38.22
N GLN A 751 -47.47 64.35 38.82
CA GLN A 751 -47.78 63.59 40.03
C GLN A 751 -48.19 64.48 41.22
N LEU A 752 -47.46 65.57 41.46
CA LEU A 752 -47.79 66.53 42.53
C LEU A 752 -49.10 67.28 42.24
N SER A 753 -49.41 67.57 40.97
CA SER A 753 -50.69 68.17 40.58
C SER A 753 -51.88 67.24 40.83
N ALA A 754 -51.72 65.94 40.53
CA ALA A 754 -52.72 64.92 40.80
C ALA A 754 -52.87 64.64 42.31
N ALA A 755 -51.81 64.81 43.11
CA ALA A 755 -51.89 64.74 44.56
C ALA A 755 -52.71 65.89 45.15
N VAL A 756 -52.47 67.13 44.69
CA VAL A 756 -53.23 68.32 45.13
C VAL A 756 -54.72 68.20 44.84
N GLU A 757 -55.10 67.72 43.65
CA GLU A 757 -56.52 67.55 43.31
C GLU A 757 -57.19 66.43 44.11
N ARG A 758 -56.48 65.32 44.37
CA ARG A 758 -56.98 64.27 45.28
C ARG A 758 -57.21 64.80 46.69
N ASP A 759 -56.25 65.54 47.24
CA ASP A 759 -56.35 66.07 48.60
C ASP A 759 -57.50 67.11 48.74
N LYS A 760 -57.78 67.90 47.69
CA LYS A 760 -58.95 68.81 47.65
C LYS A 760 -60.28 68.07 47.69
N VAL A 761 -60.39 66.95 46.98
CA VAL A 761 -61.60 66.13 47.01
C VAL A 761 -61.83 65.59 48.41
N THR A 762 -60.79 65.05 49.06
CA THR A 762 -60.88 64.58 50.45
C THR A 762 -61.22 65.69 51.46
N GLN A 763 -60.77 66.94 51.23
CA GLN A 763 -61.14 68.09 52.09
C GLN A 763 -62.65 68.40 52.00
N ASN A 764 -63.23 68.34 50.81
CA ASN A 764 -64.65 68.62 50.61
C ASN A 764 -65.55 67.52 51.19
N GLU A 765 -65.14 66.26 51.06
CA GLU A 765 -65.88 65.11 51.60
C GLU A 765 -65.87 65.08 53.14
N THR A 766 -64.73 65.34 53.76
CA THR A 766 -64.58 65.39 55.23
C THR A 766 -65.34 66.57 55.85
N ALA A 767 -65.38 67.73 55.18
CA ALA A 767 -66.16 68.89 55.61
C ALA A 767 -67.69 68.65 55.56
N ALA A 768 -68.18 67.89 54.58
CA ALA A 768 -69.59 67.50 54.51
C ALA A 768 -69.97 66.51 55.63
N ARG A 769 -69.06 65.55 55.91
CA ARG A 769 -69.23 64.53 56.96
C ARG A 769 -69.31 65.14 58.36
N ALA A 770 -68.56 66.21 58.63
CA ALA A 770 -68.61 66.94 59.89
C ALA A 770 -70.00 67.56 60.18
N LYS A 771 -70.74 68.02 59.16
CA LYS A 771 -72.11 68.57 59.33
C LYS A 771 -73.16 67.51 59.62
N GLU A 772 -72.97 66.31 59.09
CA GLU A 772 -73.93 65.21 59.23
C GLU A 772 -73.85 64.55 60.62
N LEU A 773 -72.67 64.56 61.22
CA LEU A 773 -72.38 64.05 62.57
C LEU A 773 -72.99 64.92 63.68
N GLU A 774 -73.25 66.20 63.44
CA GLU A 774 -73.86 67.11 64.41
C GLU A 774 -75.31 66.73 64.78
N ALA A 775 -76.02 66.03 63.89
CA ALA A 775 -77.44 65.71 64.03
C ALA A 775 -77.76 64.40 64.79
N LYS A 776 -76.79 63.49 64.94
CA LYS A 776 -77.03 62.10 65.38
C LYS A 776 -76.75 61.84 66.88
N VAL A 777 -76.55 62.88 67.68
CA VAL A 777 -76.03 62.84 69.08
C VAL A 777 -77.06 62.51 70.18
N LYS A 778 -78.23 61.92 69.89
CA LYS A 778 -79.37 62.00 70.85
C LYS A 778 -79.78 60.80 71.74
N ASP A 779 -79.27 59.55 71.64
CA ASP A 779 -79.60 58.53 72.69
C ASP A 779 -78.86 57.17 72.61
N ILE A 780 -78.33 56.64 73.74
CA ILE A 780 -77.56 55.36 73.84
C ILE A 780 -77.54 54.79 75.29
N LYS A 781 -77.42 53.45 75.51
CA LYS A 781 -76.49 52.86 76.54
C LYS A 781 -76.40 51.32 76.76
N GLY A 782 -77.17 50.42 76.14
CA GLY A 782 -77.15 48.98 76.53
C GLY A 782 -76.12 48.04 75.86
N HIS A 783 -75.49 48.43 74.74
CA HIS A 783 -74.91 47.44 73.79
C HIS A 783 -73.40 47.16 73.97
N ARG A 784 -72.75 47.81 74.94
CA ARG A 784 -71.30 48.07 74.92
C ARG A 784 -70.38 46.99 75.44
N GLU A 785 -70.86 46.17 76.38
CA GLU A 785 -69.96 45.28 77.10
C GLU A 785 -69.67 43.96 76.35
N ARG A 786 -70.46 43.62 75.33
CA ARG A 786 -70.31 42.38 74.54
C ARG A 786 -69.44 42.53 73.29
N GLU A 787 -69.30 43.74 72.75
CA GLU A 787 -68.51 44.03 71.54
C GLU A 787 -66.99 44.04 71.83
N PHE A 788 -66.59 44.47 73.04
CA PHE A 788 -65.19 44.57 73.43
C PHE A 788 -64.42 43.26 73.37
N LYS A 789 -64.98 42.21 73.97
CA LYS A 789 -64.33 40.89 73.97
C LYS A 789 -64.25 40.27 72.58
N LYS A 790 -65.22 40.53 71.71
CA LYS A 790 -65.23 40.00 70.33
C LYS A 790 -64.15 40.65 69.45
N ALA A 791 -63.89 41.95 69.63
CA ALA A 791 -62.91 42.68 68.85
C ALA A 791 -61.45 42.30 69.18
N GLU A 792 -61.14 42.02 70.45
CA GLU A 792 -59.80 41.59 70.87
C GLU A 792 -59.42 40.19 70.32
N GLU A 793 -60.35 39.24 70.37
CA GLU A 793 -60.14 37.89 69.82
C GLU A 793 -59.96 37.93 68.29
N ALA A 794 -60.71 38.78 67.60
CA ALA A 794 -60.60 38.98 66.15
C ALA A 794 -59.22 39.53 65.74
N LEU A 795 -58.66 40.47 66.50
CA LEU A 795 -57.33 41.03 66.25
C LEU A 795 -56.22 39.98 66.37
N LYS A 796 -56.22 39.21 67.46
CA LYS A 796 -55.21 38.16 67.68
C LYS A 796 -55.24 37.11 66.58
N LYS A 797 -56.45 36.75 66.12
CA LYS A 797 -56.63 35.79 65.01
C LYS A 797 -56.09 36.35 63.69
N ALA A 798 -56.49 37.56 63.32
CA ALA A 798 -56.02 38.22 62.09
C ALA A 798 -54.50 38.43 62.06
N LYS A 799 -53.88 38.72 63.21
CA LYS A 799 -52.42 38.86 63.33
C LYS A 799 -51.67 37.56 63.10
N LYS A 800 -52.16 36.47 63.67
CA LYS A 800 -51.59 35.14 63.47
C LYS A 800 -51.75 34.68 62.02
N ASP A 801 -52.88 34.98 61.39
CA ASP A 801 -53.18 34.59 60.01
C ASP A 801 -52.30 35.37 59.00
N ALA A 802 -52.10 36.68 59.19
CA ALA A 802 -51.22 37.48 58.34
C ALA A 802 -49.74 37.06 58.42
N GLU A 803 -49.24 36.73 59.62
CA GLU A 803 -47.85 36.31 59.84
C GLU A 803 -47.59 34.90 59.25
N ASN A 804 -48.56 34.00 59.36
CA ASN A 804 -48.52 32.67 58.73
C ASN A 804 -48.56 32.76 57.19
N HIS A 805 -49.45 33.59 56.61
CA HIS A 805 -49.53 33.75 55.16
C HIS A 805 -48.28 34.44 54.59
N SER A 806 -47.78 35.51 55.22
CA SER A 806 -46.55 36.21 54.78
C SER A 806 -45.31 35.30 54.80
N SER A 807 -45.15 34.48 55.84
CA SER A 807 -44.03 33.52 55.91
C SER A 807 -44.15 32.38 54.90
N SER A 808 -45.37 31.89 54.65
CA SER A 808 -45.64 30.82 53.67
C SER A 808 -45.42 31.28 52.22
N TRP A 809 -45.83 32.50 51.86
CA TRP A 809 -45.66 33.05 50.52
C TRP A 809 -44.18 33.35 50.20
N LYS A 810 -43.41 33.90 51.14
CA LYS A 810 -41.96 34.19 50.95
C LYS A 810 -41.12 32.93 50.72
N LYS A 811 -41.46 31.81 51.37
CA LYS A 811 -40.83 30.51 51.08
C LYS A 811 -41.13 30.05 49.65
N ARG A 812 -42.38 30.22 49.21
CA ARG A 812 -42.82 29.83 47.87
C ARG A 812 -42.27 30.74 46.76
N GLU A 813 -41.98 32.01 47.08
CA GLU A 813 -41.30 32.97 46.20
C GLU A 813 -39.87 32.52 45.86
N GLN A 814 -39.11 32.10 46.88
CA GLN A 814 -37.76 31.57 46.67
C GLN A 814 -37.78 30.30 45.81
N GLU A 815 -38.70 29.36 46.10
CA GLU A 815 -38.86 28.14 45.30
C GLU A 815 -39.27 28.44 43.85
N PHE A 816 -40.13 29.44 43.62
CA PHE A 816 -40.53 29.86 42.28
C PHE A 816 -39.35 30.43 41.47
N GLU A 817 -38.56 31.33 42.05
CA GLU A 817 -37.40 31.92 41.36
C GLU A 817 -36.30 30.88 41.10
N THR A 818 -36.07 29.91 42.00
CA THR A 818 -35.13 28.81 41.75
C THR A 818 -35.59 27.91 40.59
N LEU A 819 -36.87 27.50 40.58
CA LEU A 819 -37.43 26.67 39.50
C LEU A 819 -37.41 27.40 38.15
N LYS A 820 -37.62 28.72 38.15
CA LYS A 820 -37.59 29.55 36.93
C LYS A 820 -36.19 29.66 36.34
N LEU A 821 -35.15 29.72 37.18
CA LEU A 821 -33.76 29.64 36.75
C LEU A 821 -33.43 28.26 36.17
N GLU A 822 -33.81 27.17 36.85
CA GLU A 822 -33.62 25.80 36.36
C GLU A 822 -34.29 25.56 35.00
N VAL A 823 -35.52 26.05 34.81
CA VAL A 823 -36.24 25.96 33.52
C VAL A 823 -35.49 26.72 32.42
N ARG A 824 -34.99 27.94 32.68
CA ARG A 824 -34.21 28.70 31.70
C ARG A 824 -32.89 28.03 31.32
N GLU A 825 -32.19 27.44 32.28
CA GLU A 825 -30.96 26.69 32.01
C GLU A 825 -31.24 25.47 31.14
N LEU A 826 -32.32 24.73 31.41
CA LEU A 826 -32.76 23.59 30.60
C LEU A 826 -33.23 24.02 29.19
N GLU A 827 -33.94 25.15 29.04
CA GLU A 827 -34.31 25.70 27.73
C GLU A 827 -33.07 26.02 26.89
N GLN A 828 -32.04 26.61 27.50
CA GLN A 828 -30.78 26.93 26.84
C GLN A 828 -29.99 25.67 26.49
N ALA A 829 -29.99 24.65 27.36
CA ALA A 829 -29.39 23.35 27.10
C ALA A 829 -30.07 22.64 25.91
N VAL A 830 -31.40 22.59 25.87
CA VAL A 830 -32.16 22.02 24.74
C VAL A 830 -31.85 22.77 23.45
N ALA A 831 -31.79 24.11 23.46
CA ALA A 831 -31.48 24.89 22.26
C ALA A 831 -30.07 24.59 21.72
N THR A 832 -29.07 24.54 22.60
CA THR A 832 -27.67 24.24 22.21
C THR A 832 -27.51 22.80 21.70
N SER A 833 -28.09 21.81 22.37
CA SER A 833 -28.07 20.42 21.89
C SER A 833 -28.83 20.24 20.58
N THR A 834 -29.90 21.01 20.34
CA THR A 834 -30.64 20.97 19.05
C THR A 834 -29.78 21.50 17.91
N GLN A 835 -29.06 22.60 18.14
CA GLN A 835 -28.14 23.16 17.17
C GLN A 835 -27.00 22.18 16.85
N GLN A 836 -26.35 21.61 17.88
CA GLN A 836 -25.27 20.64 17.70
C GLN A 836 -25.74 19.37 16.96
N LEU A 837 -26.97 18.91 17.21
CA LEU A 837 -27.56 17.77 16.49
C LEU A 837 -27.75 18.08 15.00
N ASN A 838 -28.22 19.28 14.66
CA ASN A 838 -28.40 19.69 13.26
C ASN A 838 -27.05 19.78 12.53
N GLU A 839 -26.05 20.41 13.15
CA GLU A 839 -24.68 20.49 12.60
C GLU A 839 -24.06 19.09 12.38
N THR A 840 -24.24 18.17 13.33
CA THR A 840 -23.75 16.78 13.16
C THR A 840 -24.53 15.99 12.12
N ASN A 841 -25.82 16.23 11.94
CA ASN A 841 -26.62 15.60 10.88
C ASN A 841 -26.23 16.10 9.48
N GLU A 842 -25.96 17.40 9.32
CA GLU A 842 -25.43 17.95 8.07
C GLU A 842 -24.04 17.37 7.75
N ALA A 843 -23.12 17.37 8.72
CA ALA A 843 -21.81 16.75 8.54
C ALA A 843 -21.90 15.25 8.18
N SER A 844 -22.90 14.53 8.70
CA SER A 844 -23.13 13.12 8.37
C SER A 844 -23.62 12.94 6.93
N LYS A 845 -24.45 13.86 6.40
CA LYS A 845 -24.85 13.84 4.98
C LYS A 845 -23.66 14.06 4.06
N ASP A 846 -22.81 15.05 4.36
CA ASP A 846 -21.61 15.33 3.55
C ASP A 846 -20.65 14.13 3.53
N LEU A 847 -20.45 13.49 4.69
CA LEU A 847 -19.65 12.26 4.80
C LEU A 847 -20.28 11.08 4.03
N GLN A 848 -21.61 11.01 3.96
CA GLN A 848 -22.32 9.98 3.21
C GLN A 848 -22.14 10.15 1.70
N GLU A 849 -22.17 11.38 1.19
CA GLU A 849 -21.88 11.68 -0.22
C GLU A 849 -20.42 11.39 -0.57
N ASN A 850 -19.48 11.78 0.30
CA ASN A 850 -18.05 11.46 0.15
C ASN A 850 -17.79 9.95 0.12
N LEU A 851 -18.47 9.18 0.97
CA LEU A 851 -18.40 7.72 0.97
C LEU A 851 -18.93 7.11 -0.32
N ALA A 852 -20.03 7.65 -0.87
CA ALA A 852 -20.59 7.18 -2.13
C ALA A 852 -19.63 7.43 -3.31
N ALA A 853 -19.01 8.61 -3.35
CA ALA A 853 -17.99 8.94 -4.35
C ALA A 853 -16.77 8.00 -4.24
N ALA A 854 -16.20 7.85 -3.04
CA ALA A 854 -15.03 6.99 -2.81
C ALA A 854 -15.31 5.51 -3.15
N LYS A 855 -16.52 5.00 -2.83
CA LYS A 855 -16.92 3.64 -3.21
C LYS A 855 -17.03 3.44 -4.72
N LYS A 856 -17.52 4.45 -5.45
CA LYS A 856 -17.63 4.40 -6.91
C LYS A 856 -16.24 4.39 -7.57
N GLU A 857 -15.33 5.23 -7.10
CA GLU A 857 -13.94 5.24 -7.60
C GLU A 857 -13.22 3.93 -7.31
N HIS A 858 -13.38 3.37 -6.11
CA HIS A 858 -12.83 2.06 -5.76
C HIS A 858 -13.39 0.94 -6.65
N ALA A 859 -14.70 0.96 -6.95
CA ALA A 859 -15.31 -0.02 -7.84
C ALA A 859 -14.75 0.03 -9.26
N ASN A 860 -14.53 1.24 -9.81
CA ASN A 860 -13.92 1.42 -11.13
C ASN A 860 -12.48 0.89 -11.16
N ALA A 861 -11.66 1.25 -10.16
CA ALA A 861 -10.28 0.78 -10.06
C ALA A 861 -10.21 -0.76 -9.91
N LEU A 862 -11.13 -1.36 -9.16
CA LEU A 862 -11.22 -2.82 -9.01
C LEU A 862 -11.53 -3.52 -10.36
N GLU A 863 -12.35 -2.91 -11.20
CA GLU A 863 -12.67 -3.44 -12.53
C GLU A 863 -11.46 -3.35 -13.48
N GLU A 864 -10.72 -2.23 -13.45
CA GLU A 864 -9.46 -2.08 -14.18
C GLU A 864 -8.41 -3.11 -13.77
N VAL A 865 -8.23 -3.37 -12.47
CA VAL A 865 -7.32 -4.43 -11.98
C VAL A 865 -7.71 -5.79 -12.55
N LYS A 866 -9.01 -6.13 -12.57
CA LYS A 866 -9.48 -7.41 -13.11
C LYS A 866 -9.18 -7.54 -14.60
N GLU A 867 -9.37 -6.49 -15.38
CA GLU A 867 -9.04 -6.51 -16.81
C GLU A 867 -7.54 -6.71 -17.06
N ILE A 868 -6.68 -6.00 -16.33
CA ILE A 868 -5.22 -6.10 -16.48
C ILE A 868 -4.74 -7.50 -16.06
N GLN A 869 -5.24 -8.04 -14.95
CA GLN A 869 -4.92 -9.40 -14.53
C GLN A 869 -5.37 -10.45 -15.55
N ALA A 870 -6.53 -10.26 -16.20
CA ALA A 870 -6.98 -11.14 -17.28
C ALA A 870 -6.03 -11.07 -18.50
N LYS A 871 -5.54 -9.87 -18.87
CA LYS A 871 -4.53 -9.68 -19.93
C LYS A 871 -3.21 -10.38 -19.58
N ILE A 872 -2.72 -10.25 -18.35
CA ILE A 872 -1.52 -10.93 -17.85
C ILE A 872 -1.68 -12.45 -17.93
N LYS A 873 -2.82 -12.98 -17.50
CA LYS A 873 -3.11 -14.43 -17.53
C LYS A 873 -3.10 -14.98 -18.95
N ARG A 874 -3.69 -14.27 -19.91
CA ARG A 874 -3.64 -14.64 -21.34
C ARG A 874 -2.20 -14.66 -21.87
N LYS A 875 -1.41 -13.63 -21.56
CA LYS A 875 0.00 -13.55 -21.98
C LYS A 875 0.87 -14.64 -21.36
N LYS A 876 0.67 -14.96 -20.08
CA LYS A 876 1.37 -16.09 -19.43
C LYS A 876 1.03 -17.44 -20.07
N ALA A 877 -0.23 -17.65 -20.48
CA ALA A 877 -0.64 -18.86 -21.19
C ALA A 877 0.01 -18.97 -22.59
N GLU A 878 0.09 -17.87 -23.33
CA GLU A 878 0.80 -17.82 -24.63
C GLU A 878 2.30 -18.18 -24.48
N ILE A 879 2.97 -17.61 -23.47
CA ILE A 879 4.38 -17.90 -23.14
C ILE A 879 4.56 -19.38 -22.79
N ALA A 880 3.66 -19.95 -21.99
CA ALA A 880 3.72 -21.37 -21.62
C ALA A 880 3.54 -22.31 -22.83
N SER A 881 2.61 -21.99 -23.74
CA SER A 881 2.44 -22.75 -24.98
C SER A 881 3.70 -22.74 -25.84
N ARG A 882 4.32 -21.56 -26.02
CA ARG A 882 5.54 -21.39 -26.81
C ARG A 882 6.74 -22.13 -26.21
N ASN A 883 6.89 -22.09 -24.88
CA ASN A 883 7.89 -22.89 -24.18
C ASN A 883 7.69 -24.40 -24.42
N GLY A 884 6.43 -24.86 -24.45
CA GLY A 884 6.09 -26.24 -24.80
C GLY A 884 6.50 -26.62 -26.22
N ASP A 885 6.31 -25.72 -27.18
CA ASP A 885 6.70 -25.97 -28.58
C ASP A 885 8.22 -25.94 -28.79
N ILE A 886 8.93 -25.04 -28.10
CA ILE A 886 10.41 -25.03 -28.06
C ILE A 886 10.94 -26.36 -27.52
N ALA A 887 10.35 -26.90 -26.44
CA ALA A 887 10.73 -28.18 -25.86
C ALA A 887 10.49 -29.37 -26.82
N LYS A 888 9.41 -29.35 -27.60
CA LYS A 888 9.14 -30.39 -28.62
C LYS A 888 10.18 -30.34 -29.74
N LEU A 889 10.50 -29.15 -30.23
CA LEU A 889 11.48 -28.96 -31.32
C LEU A 889 12.90 -29.33 -30.88
N SER A 890 13.31 -28.94 -29.67
CA SER A 890 14.61 -29.32 -29.10
C SER A 890 14.73 -30.83 -28.88
N HIS A 891 13.65 -31.47 -28.41
CA HIS A 891 13.62 -32.93 -28.27
C HIS A 891 13.70 -33.67 -29.62
N LYS A 892 13.04 -33.14 -30.68
CA LYS A 892 13.14 -33.68 -32.04
C LYS A 892 14.58 -33.55 -32.58
N LYS A 893 15.24 -32.40 -32.33
CA LYS A 893 16.66 -32.21 -32.65
C LYS A 893 17.56 -33.21 -31.94
N GLU A 894 17.35 -33.43 -30.64
CA GLU A 894 18.16 -34.37 -29.86
C GLU A 894 18.02 -35.81 -30.38
N LYS A 895 16.81 -36.21 -30.81
CA LYS A 895 16.56 -37.49 -31.48
C LYS A 895 17.33 -37.63 -32.80
N LEU A 896 17.34 -36.59 -33.62
CA LEU A 896 18.11 -36.58 -34.88
C LEU A 896 19.62 -36.69 -34.63
N HIS A 897 20.13 -36.01 -33.59
CA HIS A 897 21.53 -36.13 -33.20
C HIS A 897 21.89 -37.53 -32.70
N LYS A 898 21.04 -38.16 -31.88
CA LYS A 898 21.24 -39.55 -31.44
C LYS A 898 21.27 -40.51 -32.63
N ASN A 899 20.34 -40.35 -33.56
CA ASN A 899 20.30 -41.15 -34.80
C ASN A 899 21.57 -40.94 -35.66
N ASN A 900 22.05 -39.70 -35.79
CA ASN A 900 23.31 -39.43 -36.51
C ASN A 900 24.51 -40.10 -35.84
N ASN A 901 24.63 -40.01 -34.51
CA ASN A 901 25.71 -40.67 -33.78
C ASN A 901 25.67 -42.20 -33.97
N GLU A 902 24.47 -42.80 -33.94
CA GLU A 902 24.31 -44.24 -34.24
C GLU A 902 24.69 -44.60 -35.68
N LEU A 903 24.32 -43.76 -36.65
CA LEU A 903 24.70 -43.96 -38.06
C LEU A 903 26.21 -43.78 -38.26
N GLU A 904 26.86 -42.85 -37.57
CA GLU A 904 28.31 -42.66 -37.59
C GLU A 904 29.05 -43.84 -36.98
N LEU A 905 28.56 -44.39 -35.86
CA LEU A 905 29.10 -45.62 -35.28
C LEU A 905 28.98 -46.79 -36.27
N LYS A 906 27.82 -46.96 -36.90
CA LYS A 906 27.60 -47.97 -37.95
C LYS A 906 28.49 -47.75 -39.18
N ILE A 907 28.73 -46.50 -39.59
CA ILE A 907 29.68 -46.21 -40.67
C ILE A 907 31.10 -46.59 -40.27
N LYS A 908 31.53 -46.31 -39.04
CA LYS A 908 32.84 -46.74 -38.54
C LYS A 908 32.95 -48.26 -38.54
N GLU A 909 31.94 -48.97 -38.06
CA GLU A 909 31.86 -50.44 -38.11
C GLU A 909 31.97 -50.96 -39.55
N LEU A 910 31.24 -50.37 -40.50
CA LEU A 910 31.29 -50.75 -41.91
C LEU A 910 32.61 -50.36 -42.58
N ASP A 911 33.24 -49.25 -42.20
CA ASP A 911 34.58 -48.85 -42.68
C ASP A 911 35.66 -49.81 -42.16
N TYR A 912 35.55 -50.26 -40.90
CA TYR A 912 36.40 -51.34 -40.37
C TYR A 912 36.18 -52.62 -41.16
N LYS A 913 34.92 -52.96 -41.47
CA LYS A 913 34.56 -54.14 -42.26
C LYS A 913 35.03 -54.07 -43.70
N ILE A 914 35.01 -52.89 -44.33
CA ILE A 914 35.62 -52.66 -45.64
C ILE A 914 37.12 -52.86 -45.56
N LYS A 915 37.80 -52.27 -44.57
CA LYS A 915 39.24 -52.45 -44.40
C LYS A 915 39.58 -53.93 -44.19
N GLU A 916 38.79 -54.63 -43.39
CA GLU A 916 38.92 -56.07 -43.15
C GLU A 916 38.74 -56.88 -44.44
N LEU A 917 37.67 -56.64 -45.21
CA LEU A 917 37.40 -57.32 -46.48
C LEU A 917 38.42 -56.94 -47.58
N GLN A 918 38.93 -55.71 -47.58
CA GLN A 918 40.00 -55.28 -48.49
C GLN A 918 41.35 -55.90 -48.09
N THR A 919 41.65 -56.00 -46.79
CA THR A 919 42.80 -56.77 -46.33
C THR A 919 42.63 -58.24 -46.67
N GLU A 920 41.43 -58.81 -46.55
CA GLU A 920 41.15 -60.20 -46.92
C GLU A 920 41.31 -60.42 -48.43
N ALA A 921 40.80 -59.52 -49.28
CA ALA A 921 40.99 -59.58 -50.72
C ALA A 921 42.48 -59.48 -51.10
N THR A 922 43.19 -58.50 -50.56
CA THR A 922 44.63 -58.32 -50.83
C THR A 922 45.50 -59.41 -50.21
N GLU A 923 45.11 -60.00 -49.08
CA GLU A 923 45.75 -61.17 -48.48
C GLU A 923 45.47 -62.42 -49.30
N CYS A 924 44.25 -62.62 -49.81
CA CYS A 924 43.93 -63.71 -50.72
C CYS A 924 44.75 -63.60 -52.01
N GLU A 925 44.89 -62.41 -52.60
CA GLU A 925 45.77 -62.18 -53.75
C GLU A 925 47.26 -62.41 -53.42
N LYS A 926 47.74 -61.91 -52.28
CA LYS A 926 49.10 -62.17 -51.81
C LYS A 926 49.34 -63.64 -51.55
N LYS A 927 48.34 -64.37 -51.04
CA LYS A 927 48.39 -65.80 -50.74
C LYS A 927 48.34 -66.63 -52.00
N ILE A 928 47.61 -66.22 -53.02
CA ILE A 928 47.70 -66.81 -54.36
C ILE A 928 49.14 -66.67 -54.87
N LYS A 929 49.70 -65.46 -54.82
CA LYS A 929 51.10 -65.19 -55.24
C LYS A 929 52.15 -65.90 -54.37
N SER A 930 51.95 -66.00 -53.05
CA SER A 930 52.89 -66.67 -52.14
C SER A 930 52.82 -68.18 -52.27
N LEU A 931 51.62 -68.75 -52.43
CA LEU A 931 51.47 -70.18 -52.71
C LEU A 931 52.16 -70.54 -54.03
N GLU A 932 52.04 -69.71 -55.07
CA GLU A 932 52.78 -69.85 -56.32
C GLU A 932 54.31 -69.79 -56.15
N THR A 933 54.80 -69.00 -55.18
CA THR A 933 56.24 -68.81 -54.94
C THR A 933 56.86 -69.86 -54.01
N GLU A 934 56.20 -70.16 -52.88
CA GLU A 934 56.64 -71.10 -51.83
C GLU A 934 56.49 -72.56 -52.25
N ASN A 935 55.52 -72.82 -53.12
CA ASN A 935 55.21 -74.15 -53.62
C ASN A 935 55.30 -74.14 -55.15
N PRO A 936 56.53 -74.13 -55.72
CA PRO A 936 56.73 -74.04 -57.16
C PRO A 936 56.04 -75.16 -57.95
N TRP A 937 55.80 -76.29 -57.28
CA TRP A 937 55.06 -77.44 -57.79
C TRP A 937 53.60 -77.12 -58.15
N ILE A 938 53.02 -76.04 -57.60
CA ILE A 938 51.65 -75.58 -57.94
C ILE A 938 51.57 -75.15 -59.42
N LEU A 939 52.60 -74.51 -59.96
CA LEU A 939 52.60 -74.04 -61.35
C LEU A 939 52.67 -75.21 -62.35
N SER A 940 53.38 -76.29 -62.00
CA SER A 940 53.48 -77.52 -62.80
C SER A 940 52.27 -78.45 -62.64
N GLU A 941 51.62 -78.45 -61.48
CA GLU A 941 50.56 -79.40 -61.14
C GLU A 941 49.14 -78.82 -61.19
N ARG A 942 48.97 -77.51 -61.49
CA ARG A 942 47.66 -76.81 -61.55
C ARG A 942 46.61 -77.51 -62.42
N GLN A 943 47.04 -78.17 -63.50
CA GLN A 943 46.15 -78.89 -64.41
C GLN A 943 45.53 -80.17 -63.80
N TYR A 944 46.14 -80.71 -62.73
CA TYR A 944 45.71 -81.93 -62.05
C TYR A 944 44.90 -81.64 -60.76
N PHE A 945 44.72 -80.37 -60.38
CA PHE A 945 43.97 -79.98 -59.19
C PHE A 945 42.47 -80.22 -59.41
N GLY A 946 41.89 -81.14 -58.64
CA GLY A 946 40.48 -81.52 -58.77
C GLY A 946 40.19 -82.61 -59.81
N ALA A 947 41.22 -83.25 -60.39
CA ALA A 947 41.05 -84.40 -61.26
C ALA A 947 40.61 -85.65 -60.46
N ALA A 948 39.60 -86.37 -60.94
CA ALA A 948 39.03 -87.53 -60.25
C ALA A 948 40.01 -88.72 -60.19
N GLY A 949 40.20 -89.32 -59.01
CA GLY A 949 41.02 -90.52 -58.78
C GLY A 949 42.51 -90.29 -58.46
N GLY A 950 42.99 -89.04 -58.37
CA GLY A 950 44.40 -88.71 -58.10
C GLY A 950 44.75 -88.30 -56.66
N MET A 951 46.02 -87.97 -56.39
CA MET A 951 46.47 -87.45 -55.08
C MET A 951 45.75 -86.17 -54.63
N TYR A 952 45.20 -85.39 -55.57
CA TYR A 952 44.46 -84.14 -55.35
C TYR A 952 42.97 -84.24 -55.73
N ASP A 953 42.37 -85.42 -55.59
CA ASP A 953 40.92 -85.60 -55.72
C ASP A 953 40.20 -84.99 -54.51
N PHE A 954 39.64 -83.80 -54.72
CA PHE A 954 39.00 -83.02 -53.66
C PHE A 954 37.68 -83.63 -53.16
N ALA A 955 37.00 -84.44 -53.98
CA ALA A 955 35.71 -85.05 -53.64
C ALA A 955 35.91 -86.38 -52.88
N ALA A 956 36.81 -87.25 -53.37
CA ALA A 956 37.07 -88.57 -52.77
C ALA A 956 37.82 -88.49 -51.43
N ARG A 957 38.77 -87.56 -51.27
CA ARG A 957 39.54 -87.34 -50.02
C ARG A 957 38.91 -86.31 -49.08
N GLN A 958 37.70 -85.83 -49.38
CA GLN A 958 37.00 -84.79 -48.63
C GLN A 958 37.90 -83.58 -48.32
N ALA A 959 38.54 -82.99 -49.33
CA ALA A 959 39.52 -81.92 -49.12
C ALA A 959 38.92 -80.67 -48.42
N GLY A 960 37.60 -80.46 -48.55
CA GLY A 960 36.87 -79.46 -47.77
C GLY A 960 36.79 -79.75 -46.26
N VAL A 961 36.82 -81.02 -45.85
CA VAL A 961 36.85 -81.47 -44.43
C VAL A 961 38.29 -81.71 -43.94
N ALA A 962 39.21 -82.00 -44.87
CA ALA A 962 40.64 -82.04 -44.61
C ALA A 962 41.15 -80.69 -44.08
N GLY A 963 40.59 -79.58 -44.60
CA GLY A 963 40.80 -78.23 -44.09
C GLY A 963 40.29 -78.03 -42.66
N GLN A 964 39.09 -78.51 -42.31
CA GLN A 964 38.57 -78.44 -40.94
C GLN A 964 39.40 -79.24 -39.96
N ARG A 965 39.90 -80.41 -40.34
CA ARG A 965 40.74 -81.20 -39.45
C ARG A 965 42.11 -80.55 -39.28
N LEU A 966 42.64 -79.96 -40.35
CA LEU A 966 43.89 -79.21 -40.33
C LEU A 966 43.78 -77.87 -39.61
N GLN A 967 42.64 -77.17 -39.72
CA GLN A 967 42.30 -75.98 -38.94
C GLN A 967 41.89 -76.32 -37.52
N GLN A 968 41.24 -77.44 -37.21
CA GLN A 968 41.02 -77.81 -35.82
C GLN A 968 42.37 -78.01 -35.13
N LEU A 969 43.36 -78.53 -35.86
CA LEU A 969 44.72 -78.67 -35.38
C LEU A 969 45.55 -77.37 -35.52
N GLN A 970 45.35 -76.53 -36.54
CA GLN A 970 46.01 -75.22 -36.69
C GLN A 970 45.41 -74.12 -35.84
N GLU A 971 44.11 -74.13 -35.59
CA GLU A 971 43.38 -73.22 -34.69
C GLU A 971 43.48 -73.68 -33.26
N ARG A 972 43.46 -74.98 -32.95
CA ARG A 972 43.74 -75.36 -31.57
C ARG A 972 45.20 -75.06 -31.25
N ARG A 973 46.12 -75.16 -32.23
CA ARG A 973 47.48 -74.60 -32.12
C ARG A 973 47.42 -73.07 -32.02
N ASP A 974 46.94 -72.35 -33.02
CA ASP A 974 47.02 -70.88 -33.08
C ASP A 974 46.08 -70.13 -32.12
N LYS A 975 44.91 -70.63 -31.73
CA LYS A 975 44.06 -70.03 -30.68
C LYS A 975 44.79 -70.07 -29.35
N LEU A 976 45.36 -71.22 -29.04
CA LEU A 976 46.15 -71.39 -27.84
C LEU A 976 47.47 -70.63 -27.95
N ALA A 977 48.00 -70.37 -29.16
CA ALA A 977 49.18 -69.52 -29.43
C ALA A 977 48.92 -68.01 -29.33
N ARG A 978 47.76 -67.53 -29.80
CA ARG A 978 47.44 -66.10 -30.00
C ARG A 978 46.87 -65.44 -28.75
N GLY A 979 46.16 -66.19 -27.90
CA GLY A 979 45.73 -65.72 -26.57
C GLY A 979 46.84 -65.78 -25.51
N LEU A 980 48.04 -66.15 -25.93
CA LEU A 980 49.10 -66.59 -25.05
C LEU A 980 50.02 -65.42 -24.71
N ASN A 981 49.66 -64.70 -23.66
CA ASN A 981 50.58 -63.76 -23.07
C ASN A 981 51.52 -64.51 -22.11
N ALA A 982 52.75 -64.77 -22.55
CA ALA A 982 53.79 -65.42 -21.73
C ALA A 982 54.11 -64.63 -20.43
N ARG A 983 53.65 -63.37 -20.33
CA ARG A 983 53.72 -62.49 -19.17
C ARG A 983 52.37 -62.26 -18.46
N ALA A 984 51.28 -62.95 -18.86
CA ALA A 984 49.95 -62.83 -18.22
C ALA A 984 50.02 -63.04 -16.71
N HIS A 985 50.86 -63.98 -16.27
CA HIS A 985 51.05 -64.27 -14.86
C HIS A 985 51.64 -63.09 -14.06
N THR A 986 52.48 -62.24 -14.69
CA THR A 986 53.12 -61.07 -14.05
C THR A 986 52.25 -59.80 -14.10
N LEU A 987 51.39 -59.66 -15.12
CA LEU A 987 50.48 -58.52 -15.29
C LEU A 987 49.24 -58.64 -14.40
N LEU A 988 48.75 -59.87 -14.18
CA LEU A 988 47.63 -60.16 -13.29
C LEU A 988 47.90 -59.68 -11.85
N GLY A 989 49.12 -59.87 -11.34
CA GLY A 989 49.51 -59.38 -10.01
C GLY A 989 49.48 -57.85 -9.85
N LYS A 990 49.75 -57.08 -10.92
CA LYS A 990 49.71 -55.60 -10.88
C LYS A 990 48.29 -55.05 -10.88
N GLU A 991 47.40 -55.65 -11.66
CA GLU A 991 45.98 -55.24 -11.72
C GLU A 991 45.22 -55.67 -10.46
N GLU A 992 45.59 -56.80 -9.84
CA GLU A 992 45.10 -57.18 -8.50
C GLU A 992 45.50 -56.16 -7.42
N GLU A 993 46.73 -55.64 -7.47
CA GLU A 993 47.20 -54.60 -6.55
C GLU A 993 46.40 -53.28 -6.71
N GLN A 994 46.14 -52.85 -7.95
CA GLN A 994 45.32 -51.66 -8.24
C GLN A 994 43.87 -51.83 -7.78
N TYR A 995 43.26 -53.00 -7.99
CA TYR A 995 41.93 -53.33 -7.48
C TYR A 995 41.87 -53.23 -5.95
N GLN A 996 42.88 -53.77 -5.26
CA GLN A 996 42.97 -53.71 -3.80
C GLN A 996 43.11 -52.26 -3.29
N ASP A 997 43.87 -51.41 -3.98
CA ASP A 997 44.04 -50.00 -3.62
C ASP A 997 42.77 -49.17 -3.80
N VAL A 998 42.02 -49.37 -4.89
CA VAL A 998 40.73 -48.69 -5.12
C VAL A 998 39.69 -49.15 -4.10
N MET A 999 39.66 -50.46 -3.79
CA MET A 999 38.82 -51.02 -2.72
C MET A 999 39.17 -50.44 -1.34
N ARG A 1000 40.47 -50.21 -1.05
CA ARG A 1000 40.92 -49.56 0.18
C ARG A 1000 40.40 -48.12 0.26
N LYS A 1001 40.50 -47.35 -0.83
CA LYS A 1001 39.98 -45.96 -0.90
C LYS A 1001 38.46 -45.90 -0.71
N LYS A 1002 37.71 -46.81 -1.32
CA LYS A 1002 36.25 -46.92 -1.14
C LYS A 1002 35.88 -47.14 0.35
N LYS A 1003 36.53 -48.10 1.02
CA LYS A 1003 36.30 -48.38 2.44
C LYS A 1003 36.56 -47.16 3.34
N ILE A 1004 37.60 -46.35 3.04
CA ILE A 1004 37.90 -45.12 3.80
C ILE A 1004 36.76 -44.11 3.66
N VAL A 1005 36.26 -43.89 2.44
CA VAL A 1005 35.17 -42.92 2.19
C VAL A 1005 33.85 -43.38 2.81
N GLU A 1006 33.55 -44.68 2.78
CA GLU A 1006 32.38 -45.26 3.47
C GLU A 1006 32.48 -45.10 5.00
N ALA A 1007 33.65 -45.34 5.57
CA ALA A 1007 33.89 -45.15 7.01
C ALA A 1007 33.77 -43.67 7.43
N ASP A 1008 34.29 -42.73 6.63
CA ASP A 1008 34.14 -41.29 6.87
C ASP A 1008 32.67 -40.85 6.82
N ARG A 1009 31.91 -41.35 5.84
CA ARG A 1009 30.47 -41.08 5.71
C ARG A 1009 29.71 -41.59 6.94
N ALA A 1010 29.99 -42.83 7.37
CA ALA A 1010 29.36 -43.41 8.55
C ALA A 1010 29.65 -42.59 9.81
N LYS A 1011 30.89 -42.12 9.99
CA LYS A 1011 31.27 -41.22 11.09
C LYS A 1011 30.50 -39.89 11.04
N LEU A 1012 30.33 -39.27 9.87
CA LEU A 1012 29.57 -38.02 9.75
C LEU A 1012 28.09 -38.20 10.12
N VAL A 1013 27.47 -39.31 9.72
CA VAL A 1013 26.09 -39.64 10.09
C VAL A 1013 25.96 -39.88 11.60
N GLN A 1014 26.91 -40.60 12.20
CA GLN A 1014 26.96 -40.80 13.64
C GLN A 1014 27.10 -39.47 14.40
N VAL A 1015 28.02 -38.60 13.97
CA VAL A 1015 28.22 -37.27 14.56
C VAL A 1015 26.94 -36.42 14.43
N MET A 1016 26.20 -36.50 13.33
CA MET A 1016 24.92 -35.80 13.20
C MET A 1016 23.87 -36.28 14.21
N ALA A 1017 23.74 -37.60 14.42
CA ALA A 1017 22.83 -38.16 15.41
C ALA A 1017 23.21 -37.74 16.84
N GLU A 1018 24.50 -37.76 17.17
CA GLU A 1018 25.02 -37.30 18.47
C GLU A 1018 24.77 -35.79 18.69
N LEU A 1019 24.86 -34.97 17.63
CA LEU A 1019 24.58 -33.53 17.70
C LEU A 1019 23.08 -33.24 17.89
N ASP A 1020 22.19 -34.03 17.26
CA ASP A 1020 20.74 -33.88 17.42
C ASP A 1020 20.31 -34.25 18.85
N GLU A 1021 20.89 -35.31 19.43
CA GLU A 1021 20.60 -35.68 20.83
C GLU A 1021 21.12 -34.63 21.81
N LYS A 1022 22.34 -34.11 21.59
CA LYS A 1022 22.88 -32.99 22.38
C LYS A 1022 22.02 -31.74 22.27
N LYS A 1023 21.56 -31.38 21.06
CA LYS A 1023 20.63 -30.25 20.84
C LYS A 1023 19.38 -30.42 21.71
N LYS A 1024 18.74 -31.58 21.65
CA LYS A 1024 17.51 -31.87 22.41
C LYS A 1024 17.74 -31.74 23.92
N ARG A 1025 18.82 -32.32 24.46
CA ARG A 1025 19.14 -32.23 25.89
C ARG A 1025 19.41 -30.79 26.33
N THR A 1026 20.23 -30.05 25.57
CA THR A 1026 20.55 -28.64 25.88
C THR A 1026 19.31 -27.75 25.81
N LEU A 1027 18.42 -27.98 24.84
CA LEU A 1027 17.20 -27.18 24.69
C LEU A 1027 16.20 -27.41 25.81
N VAL A 1028 15.97 -28.68 26.21
CA VAL A 1028 15.09 -29.01 27.33
C VAL A 1028 15.63 -28.40 28.62
N GLY A 1029 16.93 -28.57 28.91
CA GLY A 1029 17.56 -27.95 30.08
C GLY A 1029 17.49 -26.42 30.06
N ALA A 1030 17.63 -25.80 28.88
CA ALA A 1030 17.46 -24.36 28.73
C ALA A 1030 16.02 -23.90 29.02
N CYS A 1031 15.02 -24.63 28.51
CA CYS A 1031 13.61 -24.32 28.74
C CYS A 1031 13.23 -24.45 30.24
N GLU A 1032 13.74 -25.46 30.94
CA GLU A 1032 13.50 -25.65 32.37
C GLU A 1032 14.11 -24.53 33.21
N GLN A 1033 15.37 -24.17 32.93
CA GLN A 1033 16.06 -23.10 33.64
C GLN A 1033 15.43 -21.73 33.37
N VAL A 1034 15.13 -21.42 32.10
CA VAL A 1034 14.43 -20.19 31.71
C VAL A 1034 13.06 -20.12 32.39
N ASN A 1035 12.32 -21.23 32.48
CA ASN A 1035 11.03 -21.25 33.17
C ASN A 1035 11.15 -20.94 34.67
N ARG A 1036 12.18 -21.44 35.33
CA ARG A 1036 12.46 -21.16 36.74
C ARG A 1036 12.78 -19.68 36.94
N ASP A 1037 13.67 -19.14 36.12
CA ASP A 1037 14.12 -17.75 36.22
C ASP A 1037 13.00 -16.77 35.82
N PHE A 1038 12.19 -17.13 34.82
CA PHE A 1038 11.03 -16.36 34.38
C PHE A 1038 9.94 -16.27 35.46
N GLY A 1039 9.60 -17.40 36.10
CA GLY A 1039 8.67 -17.41 37.22
C GLY A 1039 9.18 -16.60 38.41
N SER A 1040 10.47 -16.72 38.75
CA SER A 1040 11.12 -15.97 39.82
C SER A 1040 11.08 -14.46 39.57
N ILE A 1041 11.60 -14.00 38.43
CA ILE A 1041 11.68 -12.58 38.06
C ILE A 1041 10.28 -11.95 37.98
N PHE A 1042 9.32 -12.67 37.41
CA PHE A 1042 7.95 -12.15 37.29
C PHE A 1042 7.26 -12.02 38.67
N SER A 1043 7.49 -12.97 39.58
CA SER A 1043 6.95 -12.90 40.95
C SER A 1043 7.58 -11.78 41.80
N THR A 1044 8.85 -11.44 41.55
CA THR A 1044 9.53 -10.31 42.19
C THR A 1044 9.01 -8.96 41.68
N LEU A 1045 8.66 -8.87 40.40
CA LEU A 1045 8.14 -7.64 39.79
C LEU A 1045 6.66 -7.40 40.11
N LEU A 1046 5.87 -8.46 40.26
CA LEU A 1046 4.44 -8.45 40.57
C LEU A 1046 4.12 -9.51 41.63
N ALA A 1047 3.83 -9.08 42.86
CA ALA A 1047 3.44 -9.97 43.95
C ALA A 1047 2.15 -10.74 43.61
N GLY A 1048 2.14 -12.06 43.84
CA GLY A 1048 0.97 -12.93 43.57
C GLY A 1048 0.80 -13.37 42.10
N ALA A 1049 1.74 -13.02 41.22
CA ALA A 1049 1.71 -13.40 39.80
C ALA A 1049 2.72 -14.52 39.48
N GLN A 1050 2.36 -15.41 38.55
CA GLN A 1050 3.18 -16.52 38.07
C GLN A 1050 3.23 -16.51 36.54
N ALA A 1051 4.36 -16.90 35.97
CA ALA A 1051 4.50 -17.05 34.52
C ALA A 1051 5.35 -18.27 34.17
N ARG A 1052 5.03 -18.96 33.06
CA ARG A 1052 5.77 -20.11 32.54
C ARG A 1052 5.63 -20.24 31.03
N LEU A 1053 6.61 -20.88 30.40
CA LEU A 1053 6.58 -21.33 29.01
C LEU A 1053 6.08 -22.77 28.96
N THR A 1054 5.02 -23.03 28.20
CA THR A 1054 4.50 -24.38 27.95
C THR A 1054 4.44 -24.65 26.45
N PRO A 1055 4.57 -25.89 25.99
CA PRO A 1055 4.26 -26.21 24.60
C PRO A 1055 2.73 -26.11 24.36
N PRO A 1056 2.28 -25.76 23.14
CA PRO A 1056 0.87 -25.79 22.77
C PRO A 1056 0.28 -27.21 22.90
N PRO A 1057 -1.05 -27.35 23.04
CA PRO A 1057 -1.70 -28.65 23.22
C PRO A 1057 -1.40 -29.61 22.05
N GLY A 1058 -0.86 -30.79 22.37
CA GLY A 1058 -0.53 -31.84 21.39
C GLY A 1058 0.87 -31.74 20.75
N LEU A 1059 1.68 -30.76 21.16
CA LEU A 1059 3.03 -30.53 20.62
C LEU A 1059 4.13 -30.72 21.67
N SER A 1060 5.36 -30.94 21.21
CA SER A 1060 6.54 -31.04 22.08
C SER A 1060 7.25 -29.69 22.21
N VAL A 1061 8.17 -29.58 23.17
CA VAL A 1061 9.04 -28.39 23.35
C VAL A 1061 9.83 -28.03 22.08
N LEU A 1062 10.07 -29.00 21.18
CA LEU A 1062 10.79 -28.81 19.92
C LEU A 1062 9.92 -28.20 18.81
N ASP A 1063 8.60 -28.16 18.99
CA ASP A 1063 7.65 -27.73 17.96
C ASP A 1063 7.14 -26.29 18.21
N GLY A 1064 7.22 -25.80 19.46
CA GLY A 1064 6.88 -24.42 19.81
C GLY A 1064 6.68 -24.21 21.31
N LEU A 1065 6.76 -22.95 21.75
CA LEU A 1065 6.54 -22.54 23.14
C LEU A 1065 5.57 -21.37 23.23
N GLU A 1066 4.59 -21.44 24.15
CA GLU A 1066 3.62 -20.39 24.47
C GLU A 1066 3.84 -19.86 25.90
N VAL A 1067 3.61 -18.57 26.10
CA VAL A 1067 3.68 -17.91 27.41
C VAL A 1067 2.33 -18.03 28.11
N LYS A 1068 2.31 -18.60 29.31
CA LYS A 1068 1.14 -18.61 30.20
C LYS A 1068 1.41 -17.78 31.44
N VAL A 1069 0.41 -16.97 31.80
CA VAL A 1069 0.45 -16.10 32.98
C VAL A 1069 -0.70 -16.50 33.90
N GLY A 1070 -0.45 -16.50 35.21
CA GLY A 1070 -1.46 -16.71 36.23
C GLY A 1070 -1.39 -15.66 37.32
N PHE A 1071 -2.55 -15.29 37.87
CA PHE A 1071 -2.66 -14.39 39.01
C PHE A 1071 -3.43 -15.11 40.12
N ASN A 1072 -2.93 -15.05 41.35
CA ASN A 1072 -3.61 -15.60 42.53
C ASN A 1072 -4.06 -17.06 42.34
N GLY A 1073 -3.29 -17.87 41.61
CA GLY A 1073 -3.58 -19.28 41.33
C GLY A 1073 -4.46 -19.57 40.11
N GLN A 1074 -4.99 -18.56 39.41
CA GLN A 1074 -5.77 -18.75 38.17
C GLN A 1074 -4.94 -18.45 36.92
N TRP A 1075 -4.84 -19.42 36.00
CA TRP A 1075 -4.12 -19.30 34.73
C TRP A 1075 -5.03 -18.72 33.64
N LYS A 1076 -4.51 -17.76 32.86
CA LYS A 1076 -5.22 -17.14 31.75
C LYS A 1076 -4.87 -17.83 30.42
N GLU A 1077 -5.85 -17.98 29.54
CA GLU A 1077 -5.65 -18.61 28.21
C GLU A 1077 -5.06 -17.63 27.18
N SER A 1078 -5.32 -16.33 27.31
CA SER A 1078 -4.83 -15.32 26.38
C SER A 1078 -4.12 -14.16 27.07
N LEU A 1079 -2.96 -13.79 26.53
CA LEU A 1079 -2.25 -12.54 26.89
C LEU A 1079 -3.10 -11.29 26.56
N GLY A 1080 -4.17 -11.46 25.76
CA GLY A 1080 -5.19 -10.46 25.40
C GLY A 1080 -5.91 -9.81 26.58
N GLU A 1081 -5.99 -10.46 27.72
CA GLU A 1081 -6.74 -9.97 28.89
C GLU A 1081 -5.91 -9.08 29.84
N LEU A 1082 -4.60 -8.98 29.60
CA LEU A 1082 -3.67 -8.22 30.44
C LEU A 1082 -3.66 -6.72 30.09
N SER A 1083 -3.44 -5.87 31.09
CA SER A 1083 -3.21 -4.43 30.87
C SER A 1083 -1.92 -4.18 30.09
N GLY A 1084 -1.82 -3.06 29.37
CA GLY A 1084 -0.63 -2.72 28.57
C GLY A 1084 0.68 -2.68 29.37
N GLY A 1085 0.63 -2.21 30.63
CA GLY A 1085 1.75 -2.23 31.56
C GLY A 1085 2.12 -3.66 32.01
N GLN A 1086 1.13 -4.49 32.34
CA GLN A 1086 1.36 -5.89 32.73
C GLN A 1086 1.93 -6.72 31.59
N ARG A 1087 1.44 -6.54 30.36
CA ARG A 1087 2.03 -7.18 29.17
C ARG A 1087 3.49 -6.80 28.99
N SER A 1088 3.80 -5.51 29.11
CA SER A 1088 5.17 -5.01 29.01
C SER A 1088 6.07 -5.61 30.10
N LEU A 1089 5.56 -5.81 31.32
CA LEU A 1089 6.26 -6.50 32.39
C LEU A 1089 6.49 -7.98 32.09
N VAL A 1090 5.48 -8.73 31.62
CA VAL A 1090 5.63 -10.15 31.23
C VAL A 1090 6.73 -10.31 30.16
N ALA A 1091 6.72 -9.44 29.14
CA ALA A 1091 7.72 -9.45 28.08
C ALA A 1091 9.11 -9.13 28.60
N LEU A 1092 9.24 -8.11 29.45
CA LEU A 1092 10.50 -7.72 30.06
C LEU A 1092 11.04 -8.83 30.96
N SER A 1093 10.20 -9.46 31.78
CA SER A 1093 10.58 -10.59 32.63
C SER A 1093 11.05 -11.79 31.83
N LEU A 1094 10.39 -12.10 30.72
CA LEU A 1094 10.82 -13.18 29.83
C LEU A 1094 12.19 -12.86 29.24
N VAL A 1095 12.36 -11.65 28.71
CA VAL A 1095 13.64 -11.20 28.16
C VAL A 1095 14.75 -11.27 29.22
N LEU A 1096 14.50 -10.78 30.43
CA LEU A 1096 15.47 -10.83 31.53
C LEU A 1096 15.81 -12.26 31.97
N ALA A 1097 14.84 -13.17 32.01
CA ALA A 1097 15.08 -14.59 32.29
C ALA A 1097 15.99 -15.23 31.23
N MET A 1098 15.81 -14.86 29.97
CA MET A 1098 16.70 -15.29 28.89
C MET A 1098 18.12 -14.72 29.03
N LEU A 1099 18.24 -13.47 29.48
CA LEU A 1099 19.52 -12.83 29.76
C LEU A 1099 20.25 -13.45 30.97
N LEU A 1100 19.50 -14.00 31.93
CA LEU A 1100 20.06 -14.69 33.09
C LEU A 1100 20.62 -16.08 32.73
N PHE A 1101 19.93 -16.80 31.83
CA PHE A 1101 20.33 -18.14 31.40
C PHE A 1101 21.74 -18.17 30.79
N LYS A 1102 22.09 -17.14 30.01
CA LYS A 1102 23.43 -16.98 29.42
C LYS A 1102 23.87 -15.51 29.49
N PRO A 1103 24.59 -15.10 30.55
CA PRO A 1103 24.90 -13.71 30.79
C PRO A 1103 25.90 -13.18 29.75
N ALA A 1104 25.51 -12.13 29.04
CA ALA A 1104 26.38 -11.35 28.19
C ALA A 1104 27.14 -10.29 29.01
N PRO A 1105 28.34 -9.88 28.57
CA PRO A 1105 29.12 -8.87 29.28
C PRO A 1105 28.55 -7.44 29.18
N LEU A 1106 27.67 -7.19 28.21
CA LEU A 1106 27.08 -5.89 27.92
C LEU A 1106 25.59 -6.05 27.60
N TYR A 1107 24.75 -5.18 28.16
CA TYR A 1107 23.31 -5.07 27.91
C TYR A 1107 22.92 -3.63 27.60
N ILE A 1108 22.09 -3.45 26.58
CA ILE A 1108 21.65 -2.14 26.09
C ILE A 1108 20.12 -2.10 26.08
N LEU A 1109 19.55 -1.14 26.82
CA LEU A 1109 18.11 -0.93 26.95
C LEU A 1109 17.75 0.49 26.51
N ASP A 1110 16.81 0.61 25.58
CA ASP A 1110 16.42 1.89 24.98
C ASP A 1110 14.93 2.17 25.23
N GLU A 1111 14.65 3.13 26.12
CA GLU A 1111 13.29 3.61 26.45
C GLU A 1111 12.30 2.49 26.84
N VAL A 1112 12.80 1.43 27.48
CA VAL A 1112 12.01 0.26 27.92
C VAL A 1112 10.99 0.60 29.00
N ASP A 1113 11.14 1.77 29.63
CA ASP A 1113 10.34 2.29 30.72
C ASP A 1113 9.17 3.17 30.25
N ALA A 1114 9.05 3.49 28.96
CA ALA A 1114 8.05 4.43 28.43
C ALA A 1114 6.60 4.09 28.86
N ALA A 1115 6.22 2.80 28.81
CA ALA A 1115 4.87 2.31 29.11
C ALA A 1115 4.67 1.80 30.57
N LEU A 1116 5.66 2.02 31.46
CA LEU A 1116 5.65 1.50 32.83
C LEU A 1116 5.43 2.60 33.88
N ASP A 1117 4.68 2.29 34.94
CA ASP A 1117 4.47 3.22 36.06
C ASP A 1117 5.73 3.41 36.90
N LEU A 1118 5.81 4.51 37.66
CA LEU A 1118 6.99 4.89 38.44
C LEU A 1118 7.40 3.80 39.46
N SER A 1119 6.42 3.19 40.15
CA SER A 1119 6.66 2.09 41.10
C SER A 1119 7.29 0.86 40.43
N HIS A 1120 6.81 0.49 39.24
CA HIS A 1120 7.37 -0.62 38.46
C HIS A 1120 8.78 -0.30 37.95
N THR A 1121 9.03 0.93 37.51
CA THR A 1121 10.38 1.36 37.06
C THR A 1121 11.43 1.34 38.17
N GLN A 1122 11.03 1.67 39.41
CA GLN A 1122 11.93 1.62 40.56
C GLN A 1122 12.28 0.19 40.96
N ASN A 1123 11.29 -0.71 40.98
CA ASN A 1123 11.52 -2.14 41.24
C ASN A 1123 12.42 -2.79 40.17
N ILE A 1124 12.27 -2.40 38.90
CA ILE A 1124 13.15 -2.85 37.82
C ILE A 1124 14.59 -2.36 38.04
N GLY A 1125 14.78 -1.08 38.41
CA GLY A 1125 16.10 -0.53 38.71
C GLY A 1125 16.82 -1.27 39.84
N HIS A 1126 16.08 -1.62 40.91
CA HIS A 1126 16.61 -2.45 42.00
C HIS A 1126 16.95 -3.87 41.54
N MET A 1127 16.05 -4.52 40.82
CA MET A 1127 16.23 -5.89 40.32
C MET A 1127 17.44 -6.00 39.38
N LEU A 1128 17.65 -5.03 38.47
CA LEU A 1128 18.81 -5.01 37.59
C LEU A 1128 20.12 -4.93 38.37
N LYS A 1129 20.15 -4.11 39.43
CA LYS A 1129 21.31 -3.95 40.31
C LYS A 1129 21.58 -5.20 41.17
N GLU A 1130 20.53 -5.90 41.58
CA GLU A 1130 20.65 -7.08 42.44
C GLU A 1130 21.02 -8.34 41.68
N HIS A 1131 20.37 -8.60 40.54
CA HIS A 1131 20.49 -9.85 39.80
C HIS A 1131 21.62 -9.87 38.75
N PHE A 1132 22.12 -8.71 38.30
CA PHE A 1132 23.10 -8.66 37.20
C PHE A 1132 24.40 -7.91 37.55
N LYS A 1133 25.10 -8.34 38.60
CA LYS A 1133 26.37 -7.74 39.08
C LYS A 1133 27.59 -7.98 38.18
N HIS A 1134 27.48 -8.88 37.20
CA HIS A 1134 28.59 -9.29 36.32
C HIS A 1134 28.41 -8.84 34.86
N SER A 1135 27.44 -7.97 34.59
CA SER A 1135 27.10 -7.49 33.26
C SER A 1135 26.96 -5.97 33.27
N GLN A 1136 27.50 -5.31 32.24
CA GLN A 1136 27.40 -3.87 32.10
C GLN A 1136 26.07 -3.48 31.46
N PHE A 1137 25.24 -2.70 32.15
CA PHE A 1137 24.02 -2.10 31.61
C PHE A 1137 24.26 -0.69 31.13
N ILE A 1138 23.77 -0.39 29.93
CA ILE A 1138 23.68 0.96 29.37
C ILE A 1138 22.20 1.20 29.02
N ILE A 1139 21.56 2.08 29.78
CA ILE A 1139 20.12 2.33 29.68
C ILE A 1139 19.86 3.77 29.25
N VAL A 1140 19.05 3.96 28.21
CA VAL A 1140 18.46 5.27 27.89
C VAL A 1140 17.08 5.33 28.54
N SER A 1141 16.88 6.28 29.44
CA SER A 1141 15.62 6.47 30.17
C SER A 1141 15.36 7.94 30.47
N LEU A 1142 14.07 8.29 30.50
CA LEU A 1142 13.56 9.60 30.88
C LEU A 1142 12.92 9.62 32.27
N LYS A 1143 12.73 8.47 32.93
CA LYS A 1143 12.02 8.35 34.21
C LYS A 1143 12.99 8.28 35.39
N ASP A 1144 12.71 9.11 36.39
CA ASP A 1144 13.53 9.24 37.61
C ASP A 1144 13.77 7.90 38.32
N GLY A 1145 12.75 7.02 38.37
CA GLY A 1145 12.85 5.71 39.02
C GLY A 1145 13.90 4.76 38.42
N MET A 1146 14.29 4.97 37.17
CA MET A 1146 15.24 4.10 36.46
C MET A 1146 16.68 4.64 36.56
N PHE A 1147 16.90 5.92 36.22
CA PHE A 1147 18.26 6.48 36.17
C PHE A 1147 18.82 6.89 37.53
N ASN A 1148 17.99 7.08 38.56
CA ASN A 1148 18.48 7.31 39.93
C ASN A 1148 19.17 6.09 40.54
N ASN A 1149 18.86 4.90 40.03
CA ASN A 1149 19.48 3.64 40.47
C ASN A 1149 20.82 3.34 39.77
N ALA A 1150 21.21 4.14 38.77
CA ALA A 1150 22.46 3.96 38.03
C ALA A 1150 23.68 4.51 38.78
N ASN A 1151 24.81 3.82 38.62
CA ASN A 1151 26.09 4.18 39.24
C ASN A 1151 26.70 5.41 38.55
N VAL A 1152 26.58 5.49 37.22
CA VAL A 1152 27.03 6.61 36.40
C VAL A 1152 25.90 7.11 35.51
N LEU A 1153 25.73 8.43 35.48
CA LEU A 1153 24.73 9.12 34.68
C LEU A 1153 25.41 9.97 33.60
N PHE A 1154 25.04 9.77 32.34
CA PHE A 1154 25.45 10.58 31.21
C PHE A 1154 24.30 11.49 30.79
N ARG A 1155 24.48 12.81 30.93
CA ARG A 1155 23.52 13.83 30.50
C ARG A 1155 23.91 14.36 29.13
N THR A 1156 23.01 14.26 28.16
CA THR A 1156 23.21 14.84 26.83
C THR A 1156 22.65 16.25 26.75
N LYS A 1157 23.37 17.16 26.09
CA LYS A 1157 22.97 18.55 25.82
C LYS A 1157 23.13 18.85 24.34
N PHE A 1158 22.33 19.77 23.82
CA PHE A 1158 22.45 20.25 22.46
C PHE A 1158 23.01 21.67 22.49
N VAL A 1159 24.19 21.89 21.89
CA VAL A 1159 24.92 23.17 21.92
C VAL A 1159 25.39 23.46 20.49
N ASP A 1160 25.10 24.66 19.98
CA ASP A 1160 25.52 25.14 18.65
C ASP A 1160 25.24 24.18 17.48
N GLY A 1161 24.07 23.52 17.51
CA GLY A 1161 23.66 22.58 16.46
C GLY A 1161 24.30 21.19 16.55
N MET A 1162 25.06 20.89 17.61
CA MET A 1162 25.70 19.60 17.84
C MET A 1162 25.39 19.03 19.23
N SER A 1163 25.38 17.71 19.36
CA SER A 1163 25.21 17.02 20.64
C SER A 1163 26.52 16.99 21.44
N THR A 1164 26.44 17.21 22.75
CA THR A 1164 27.53 17.05 23.73
C THR A 1164 27.08 16.18 24.91
N VAL A 1165 28.04 15.57 25.63
CA VAL A 1165 27.77 14.64 26.73
C VAL A 1165 28.50 15.10 27.99
N GLN A 1166 27.79 15.15 29.11
CA GLN A 1166 28.32 15.47 30.43
C GLN A 1166 28.13 14.26 31.36
N ARG A 1167 29.18 13.87 32.09
CA ARG A 1167 29.15 12.75 33.04
C ARG A 1167 28.86 13.23 34.46
N THR A 1168 28.08 12.45 35.21
CA THR A 1168 27.82 12.64 36.64
C THR A 1168 27.90 11.27 37.32
N VAL A 1169 28.53 11.21 38.50
CA VAL A 1169 28.63 9.98 39.30
C VAL A 1169 27.64 10.08 40.44
N ASN A 1170 26.87 9.02 40.67
CA ASN A 1170 25.92 8.98 41.77
C ASN A 1170 26.68 8.53 43.04
N THR A 1171 26.81 9.40 44.03
CA THR A 1171 27.60 9.15 45.25
C THR A 1171 26.82 8.44 46.37
N HIS A 1172 25.57 8.04 46.13
CA HIS A 1172 24.82 7.20 47.05
C HIS A 1172 25.34 5.75 46.98
N ARG A 1173 26.39 5.47 47.75
CA ARG A 1173 26.79 4.12 48.14
C ARG A 1173 25.98 3.65 49.34
#